data_AF-A0A6P6W1C8-F1
#
_entry.id   AF-A0A6P6W1C8-F1
#
_cell.length_a   1.000
_cell.length_b   1.000
_cell.length_c   1.000
_cell.angle_alpha   90.00
_cell.angle_beta   90.00
_cell.angle_gamma   90.00
#
_symmetry.space_group_name_H-M   'P 1'
#
loop_
_entity.id
_entity.type
_entity.pdbx_description
1 polymer ?
#
loop_
_entity_poly.entity_id
_entity_poly.type
_entity_poly.pdbx_seq_one_letter_code
_entity_poly.pdbx_strand_id
1 'polypeptide(L)'
;MVSHPWLPGSMIFSFVHAACTEEGRRELWANLLLDKPQALPWCIGGDFNVIVEASEKKGGRPFAVSEGVDFLAFMQDAEVFDAGCSGSSFSWCNNRRGRARIWKRLDRLLMNGEMAEAVSVISVVHLARHPSDHAPLHVSFASRLDNGARPFRFLNIWTTKPELLDVIRGAWVVDVHGSPLRVLCLKLQATRRAIQLWNKQKFGSVGNAVREAENRLARIEGSVETSRLEEEDPAELNMARADLNRALAVEEQFWRQKARVKWLGCGDRNTRFFHAVVKQRRVQGAIHRVKDSNGSWVDRDEDIAQVAVEYFSNLFSGPVDTGGGDLMHLIPKLVSDEENERLAAIPSMEEIRHLVFSMDGESAAGPDGFTGKFFSFAWEVVAQDVYKAVVSFFCGSHLPKFLTSTSIVLLPKVSNPQDFSNFRPISLCNFCNKLLSKLLVSRMALVLPKLISPQQTGFVKGRSISDNYLLAQELMASIGRKARGGNVALKLDMTKAYDRMSWFHVISMLRAFGFCEQIIDMIWRLISNVWFSIIINGSAQGFFKSSRGLRQGDPLSPVLFVIGSELLSRGLNELASRRNYIGFRGPTGCQAITHLAFADDILVFTNGSSMALQQVKRVIEKNQQSSGQLVNPQKSGYLVHPSISPSRRRVIERLTHFSRQVFPIRYLGFPLYSGRGKAAYFGEVCQSVVARVMSWKSRLLSTGGKLVLIKHVLSAIPVHLLSAAVGFGSVFRQIEQVCARFLWGSSGQVSKFQWISWPQLCLPVDEGGVGIRKLSEVYSAFSCKLWWNLRAGTSLWAEFMRAKYCKGQHPCQVEIKRQDSMTWKRMVNISRQTELSMVWLVKGGSCNFWYDNWLGSGALCLKVPVIPELSFRDFISNGSWDWQRLRSVIPAELIYSFSQQPVPEGEEQDELVWRHTASGRFSLASAFQEVRRASHYSVLHSRVWHSWLPLKISFFMTRLLLGKLPVTAALGRVGVHLASKCLCCLEGAEETLDHVFSEGDIAREVWEFFGRSGGVSRRGISVRSWLAAWWMAHPRAEKGRFLFGIIPSFICWHIWKGRNRAFFEGVPMSHAKVCHDILQDLEGVAEGKFHQRVGRNVLFQFLGGLATSPQRFYAQAVSWRAPEGGTLILNTDGCAKGNPGASGGGGVLRDSLGLPLFTFSESFGVTTSLRAEVLALATGLRLCRQRGFTDVTIQVDSQVLVGILQRRV
;
A
#
# COMPACT_ATOMS: atom_id res chain seq x y z
N MET A 1 -30.17 -25.67 -11.98
CA MET A 1 -28.81 -26.06 -12.43
C MET A 1 -28.84 -26.17 -13.95
N VAL A 2 -27.85 -25.62 -14.64
CA VAL A 2 -27.74 -25.60 -16.11
C VAL A 2 -26.50 -26.41 -16.51
N SER A 3 -26.68 -27.39 -17.39
CA SER A 3 -25.60 -28.20 -17.97
C SER A 3 -25.70 -28.14 -19.49
N HIS A 4 -24.62 -27.80 -20.18
CA HIS A 4 -24.57 -27.71 -21.64
C HIS A 4 -23.22 -28.19 -22.18
N PRO A 5 -23.13 -28.88 -23.34
CA PRO A 5 -21.88 -29.41 -23.88
C PRO A 5 -20.78 -28.37 -24.13
N TRP A 6 -21.16 -27.10 -24.32
CA TRP A 6 -20.22 -25.98 -24.52
C TRP A 6 -19.77 -25.30 -23.23
N LEU A 7 -20.29 -25.74 -22.08
CA LEU A 7 -19.85 -25.26 -20.77
C LEU A 7 -18.86 -26.28 -20.18
N PRO A 8 -17.76 -25.83 -19.56
CA PRO A 8 -16.75 -26.73 -19.01
C PRO A 8 -17.21 -27.49 -17.75
N GLY A 9 -18.43 -27.24 -17.26
CA GLY A 9 -19.06 -27.95 -16.13
C GLY A 9 -20.47 -27.45 -15.85
N SER A 10 -21.18 -28.10 -14.92
CA SER A 10 -22.51 -27.69 -14.47
C SER A 10 -22.47 -26.37 -13.71
N MET A 11 -23.40 -25.46 -14.00
CA MET A 11 -23.47 -24.12 -13.41
C MET A 11 -24.84 -23.88 -12.74
N ILE A 12 -24.87 -23.05 -11.71
CA ILE A 12 -26.12 -22.64 -11.05
C ILE A 12 -26.45 -21.20 -11.45
N PHE A 13 -27.69 -21.00 -11.89
CA PHE A 13 -28.26 -19.68 -12.13
C PHE A 13 -29.43 -19.47 -11.16
N SER A 14 -29.35 -18.41 -10.39
CA SER A 14 -30.44 -17.90 -9.56
C SER A 14 -30.98 -16.63 -10.20
N PHE A 15 -32.29 -16.58 -10.46
CA PHE A 15 -32.94 -15.40 -11.01
C PHE A 15 -33.64 -14.63 -9.91
N VAL A 16 -33.41 -13.33 -9.85
CA VAL A 16 -33.88 -12.47 -8.74
C VAL A 16 -34.86 -11.41 -9.24
N HIS A 17 -35.95 -11.25 -8.49
CA HIS A 17 -36.80 -10.07 -8.52
C HIS A 17 -37.04 -9.62 -7.07
N ALA A 18 -36.22 -8.67 -6.60
CA ALA A 18 -36.19 -8.27 -5.20
C ALA A 18 -37.31 -7.27 -4.86
N ALA A 19 -37.75 -7.25 -3.61
CA ALA A 19 -38.75 -6.28 -3.15
C ALA A 19 -38.25 -4.83 -3.20
N CYS A 20 -39.18 -3.87 -3.34
CA CYS A 20 -38.87 -2.44 -3.24
C CYS A 20 -38.57 -1.99 -1.79
N THR A 21 -39.04 -2.74 -0.79
CA THR A 21 -38.84 -2.47 0.64
C THR A 21 -37.53 -3.07 1.15
N GLU A 22 -36.87 -2.40 2.09
CA GLU A 22 -35.61 -2.87 2.67
C GLU A 22 -35.78 -4.20 3.42
N GLU A 23 -36.87 -4.36 4.17
CA GLU A 23 -37.18 -5.58 4.93
C GLU A 23 -37.34 -6.80 4.01
N GLY A 24 -38.13 -6.66 2.93
CA GLY A 24 -38.33 -7.75 1.97
C GLY A 24 -37.05 -8.12 1.21
N ARG A 25 -36.14 -7.16 0.95
CA ARG A 25 -34.83 -7.48 0.39
C ARG A 25 -33.95 -8.26 1.36
N ARG A 26 -33.94 -7.89 2.64
CA ARG A 26 -33.13 -8.58 3.67
C ARG A 26 -33.51 -10.05 3.82
N GLU A 27 -34.79 -10.36 3.73
CA GLU A 27 -35.28 -11.75 3.73
C GLU A 27 -34.77 -12.51 2.50
N LEU A 28 -34.90 -11.93 1.30
CA LEU A 28 -34.37 -12.53 0.08
C LEU A 28 -32.85 -12.75 0.16
N TRP A 29 -32.09 -11.80 0.69
CA TRP A 29 -30.64 -11.94 0.89
C TRP A 29 -30.31 -13.11 1.81
N ALA A 30 -31.06 -13.26 2.91
CA ALA A 30 -30.88 -14.38 3.83
C ALA A 30 -31.14 -15.73 3.14
N ASN A 31 -32.21 -15.82 2.35
CA ASN A 31 -32.56 -17.04 1.62
C ASN A 31 -31.50 -17.40 0.55
N LEU A 32 -31.04 -16.41 -0.23
CA LEU A 32 -29.96 -16.63 -1.21
C LEU A 32 -28.64 -17.07 -0.54
N LEU A 33 -28.38 -16.69 0.71
CA LEU A 33 -27.22 -17.16 1.45
C LEU A 33 -27.37 -18.60 1.94
N LEU A 34 -28.58 -19.04 2.26
CA LEU A 34 -28.88 -20.44 2.59
C LEU A 34 -28.72 -21.32 1.35
N ASP A 35 -29.15 -20.82 0.18
CA ASP A 35 -29.05 -21.51 -1.11
C ASP A 35 -27.66 -21.41 -1.77
N LYS A 36 -26.70 -20.77 -1.10
CA LYS A 36 -25.35 -20.57 -1.64
C LYS A 36 -24.69 -21.93 -1.90
N PRO A 37 -24.28 -22.23 -3.15
CA PRO A 37 -23.53 -23.45 -3.44
C PRO A 37 -22.11 -23.39 -2.85
N GLN A 38 -21.65 -24.50 -2.27
CA GLN A 38 -20.35 -24.54 -1.58
C GLN A 38 -19.14 -24.55 -2.53
N ALA A 39 -19.24 -25.18 -3.71
CA ALA A 39 -18.10 -25.36 -4.63
C ALA A 39 -18.46 -25.29 -6.13
N LEU A 40 -19.70 -24.90 -6.49
CA LEU A 40 -20.14 -24.85 -7.89
C LEU A 40 -20.12 -23.42 -8.45
N PRO A 41 -19.87 -23.26 -9.77
CA PRO A 41 -20.09 -22.01 -10.48
C PRO A 41 -21.50 -21.46 -10.25
N TRP A 42 -21.60 -20.24 -9.74
CA TRP A 42 -22.88 -19.60 -9.40
C TRP A 42 -23.01 -18.19 -10.01
N CYS A 43 -24.14 -17.97 -10.66
CA CYS A 43 -24.60 -16.68 -11.18
C CYS A 43 -25.94 -16.30 -10.53
N ILE A 44 -26.09 -15.02 -10.18
CA ILE A 44 -27.33 -14.44 -9.70
C ILE A 44 -27.70 -13.27 -10.62
N GLY A 45 -28.77 -13.39 -11.40
CA GLY A 45 -29.15 -12.41 -12.41
C GLY A 45 -30.58 -11.90 -12.23
N GLY A 46 -30.82 -10.61 -12.45
CA GLY A 46 -32.18 -10.06 -12.46
C GLY A 46 -32.27 -8.68 -11.82
N ASP A 47 -33.48 -8.31 -11.38
CA ASP A 47 -33.80 -7.02 -10.79
C ASP A 47 -33.62 -7.06 -9.27
N PHE A 48 -32.62 -6.34 -8.77
CA PHE A 48 -32.31 -6.29 -7.34
C PHE A 48 -33.03 -5.14 -6.61
N ASN A 49 -33.77 -4.28 -7.31
CA ASN A 49 -34.48 -3.12 -6.77
C ASN A 49 -33.65 -2.19 -5.84
N VAL A 50 -32.33 -2.21 -6.00
CA VAL A 50 -31.37 -1.49 -5.17
C VAL A 50 -30.21 -0.94 -6.00
N ILE A 51 -29.73 0.23 -5.61
CA ILE A 51 -28.55 0.88 -6.20
C ILE A 51 -27.45 0.96 -5.14
N VAL A 52 -26.20 0.88 -5.57
CA VAL A 52 -25.04 0.91 -4.66
C VAL A 52 -24.20 2.17 -4.81
N GLU A 53 -24.35 2.88 -5.93
CA GLU A 53 -23.62 4.11 -6.21
C GLU A 53 -24.55 5.25 -6.63
N ALA A 54 -24.15 6.49 -6.32
CA ALA A 54 -24.90 7.68 -6.75
C ALA A 54 -24.93 7.83 -8.29
N SER A 55 -23.90 7.33 -8.98
CA SER A 55 -23.78 7.27 -10.44
C SER A 55 -24.87 6.42 -11.11
N GLU A 56 -25.45 5.47 -10.37
CA GLU A 56 -26.46 4.53 -10.86
C GLU A 56 -27.87 5.12 -10.84
N LYS A 57 -28.03 6.38 -10.45
CA LYS A 57 -29.31 7.07 -10.42
C LYS A 57 -29.23 8.43 -11.11
N LYS A 58 -30.29 8.76 -11.88
CA LYS A 58 -30.48 10.09 -12.47
C LYS A 58 -31.90 10.57 -12.22
N GLY A 59 -32.04 11.73 -11.57
CA GLY A 59 -33.33 12.32 -11.21
C GLY A 59 -33.87 11.85 -9.85
N GLY A 60 -34.91 12.54 -9.35
CA GLY A 60 -35.52 12.26 -8.04
C GLY A 60 -34.68 12.69 -6.83
N ARG A 61 -35.00 12.14 -5.65
CA ARG A 61 -34.26 12.41 -4.40
C ARG A 61 -32.82 11.88 -4.49
N PRO A 62 -31.81 12.58 -3.92
CA PRO A 62 -30.43 12.08 -3.87
C PRO A 62 -30.35 10.69 -3.23
N PHE A 63 -29.43 9.86 -3.72
CA PHE A 63 -29.15 8.54 -3.16
C PHE A 63 -28.65 8.66 -1.71
N ALA A 64 -29.28 7.92 -0.79
CA ALA A 64 -28.81 7.78 0.57
C ALA A 64 -28.06 6.44 0.70
N VAL A 65 -26.82 6.48 1.18
CA VAL A 65 -25.93 5.30 1.23
C VAL A 65 -26.56 4.13 2.01
N SER A 66 -27.35 4.45 3.04
CA SER A 66 -28.08 3.46 3.82
C SER A 66 -28.96 2.54 2.97
N GLU A 67 -29.47 3.01 1.81
CA GLU A 67 -30.36 2.27 0.92
C GLU A 67 -29.71 1.06 0.24
N GLY A 68 -28.36 0.98 0.18
CA GLY A 68 -27.62 -0.10 -0.49
C GLY A 68 -26.62 -0.85 0.40
N VAL A 69 -26.58 -0.57 1.71
CA VAL A 69 -25.64 -1.22 2.64
C VAL A 69 -25.96 -2.71 2.81
N ASP A 70 -27.24 -3.06 2.88
CA ASP A 70 -27.75 -4.42 3.02
C ASP A 70 -27.37 -5.29 1.81
N PHE A 71 -27.57 -4.77 0.60
CA PHE A 71 -27.25 -5.49 -0.63
C PHE A 71 -25.76 -5.73 -0.80
N LEU A 72 -24.92 -4.74 -0.46
CA LEU A 72 -23.47 -4.90 -0.48
C LEU A 72 -22.99 -5.91 0.58
N ALA A 73 -23.60 -5.92 1.77
CA ALA A 73 -23.34 -6.92 2.79
C ALA A 73 -23.69 -8.33 2.29
N PHE A 74 -24.85 -8.48 1.62
CA PHE A 74 -25.23 -9.71 0.96
C PHE A 74 -24.20 -10.16 -0.09
N MET A 75 -23.79 -9.29 -1.02
CA MET A 75 -22.81 -9.67 -2.06
C MET A 75 -21.50 -10.17 -1.47
N GLN A 76 -21.04 -9.49 -0.42
CA GLN A 76 -19.86 -9.88 0.34
C GLN A 76 -20.05 -11.23 1.04
N ASP A 77 -21.24 -11.48 1.57
CA ASP A 77 -21.60 -12.71 2.27
C ASP A 77 -21.77 -13.90 1.32
N ALA A 78 -22.35 -13.66 0.15
CA ALA A 78 -22.51 -14.63 -0.91
C ALA A 78 -21.20 -14.86 -1.68
N GLU A 79 -20.17 -14.03 -1.45
CA GLU A 79 -18.88 -14.02 -2.15
C GLU A 79 -18.99 -13.77 -3.66
N VAL A 80 -20.08 -13.12 -4.06
CA VAL A 80 -20.39 -12.76 -5.44
C VAL A 80 -19.99 -11.32 -5.74
N PHE A 81 -19.73 -11.02 -7.01
CA PHE A 81 -19.42 -9.66 -7.47
C PHE A 81 -20.14 -9.35 -8.78
N ASP A 82 -20.43 -8.06 -9.00
CA ASP A 82 -21.08 -7.56 -10.22
C ASP A 82 -20.17 -7.80 -11.43
N ALA A 83 -20.70 -8.48 -12.45
CA ALA A 83 -20.02 -8.78 -13.71
C ALA A 83 -19.73 -7.53 -14.55
N GLY A 84 -20.30 -6.38 -14.18
CA GLY A 84 -20.30 -5.16 -15.00
C GLY A 84 -21.37 -5.23 -16.08
N CYS A 85 -21.45 -4.17 -16.89
CA CYS A 85 -22.34 -4.12 -18.05
C CYS A 85 -21.83 -3.14 -19.11
N SER A 86 -22.17 -3.40 -20.37
CA SER A 86 -21.96 -2.48 -21.49
C SER A 86 -23.30 -1.95 -22.05
N GLY A 87 -23.30 -0.76 -22.67
CA GLY A 87 -24.52 -0.13 -23.22
C GLY A 87 -25.09 1.00 -22.37
N SER A 88 -26.41 1.05 -22.21
CA SER A 88 -27.07 2.07 -21.37
C SER A 88 -26.62 1.93 -19.91
N SER A 89 -26.17 3.02 -19.27
CA SER A 89 -25.75 3.00 -17.85
C SER A 89 -26.90 2.71 -16.88
N PHE A 90 -28.15 2.92 -17.32
CA PHE A 90 -29.36 2.66 -16.55
C PHE A 90 -30.10 1.50 -17.19
N SER A 91 -30.62 0.59 -16.35
CA SER A 91 -31.47 -0.50 -16.79
C SER A 91 -32.95 -0.11 -16.71
N TRP A 92 -33.35 0.66 -15.70
CA TRP A 92 -34.75 1.04 -15.46
C TRP A 92 -35.04 2.55 -15.64
N CYS A 93 -36.26 2.88 -16.06
CA CYS A 93 -36.79 4.24 -16.11
C CYS A 93 -38.28 4.29 -15.73
N ASN A 94 -38.69 5.19 -14.84
CA ASN A 94 -40.12 5.35 -14.52
C ASN A 94 -40.99 5.93 -15.66
N ASN A 95 -40.40 6.21 -16.83
CA ASN A 95 -41.03 6.77 -18.04
C ASN A 95 -41.84 8.07 -17.85
N ARG A 96 -41.73 8.73 -16.70
CA ARG A 96 -42.38 10.02 -16.43
C ARG A 96 -41.72 11.15 -17.20
N ARG A 97 -42.43 12.26 -17.37
CA ARG A 97 -41.95 13.44 -18.12
C ARG A 97 -41.22 14.44 -17.22
N GLY A 98 -40.30 15.21 -17.80
CA GLY A 98 -39.62 16.33 -17.14
C GLY A 98 -38.87 15.95 -15.86
N ARG A 99 -39.00 16.78 -14.81
CA ARG A 99 -38.30 16.60 -13.52
C ARG A 99 -38.74 15.38 -12.72
N ALA A 100 -39.90 14.79 -13.05
CA ALA A 100 -40.39 13.58 -12.43
C ALA A 100 -39.74 12.30 -13.01
N ARG A 101 -38.93 12.42 -14.08
CA ARG A 101 -38.24 11.29 -14.70
C ARG A 101 -37.09 10.81 -13.81
N ILE A 102 -37.09 9.51 -13.52
CA ILE A 102 -36.07 8.85 -12.71
C ILE A 102 -35.52 7.66 -13.50
N TRP A 103 -34.19 7.57 -13.56
CA TRP A 103 -33.45 6.45 -14.13
C TRP A 103 -32.66 5.76 -13.02
N LYS A 104 -32.62 4.42 -13.04
CA LYS A 104 -31.84 3.62 -12.10
C LYS A 104 -31.16 2.44 -12.80
N ARG A 105 -30.06 1.93 -12.25
CA ARG A 105 -29.51 0.61 -12.59
C ARG A 105 -29.92 -0.38 -11.51
N LEU A 106 -30.98 -1.14 -11.79
CA LEU A 106 -31.55 -2.12 -10.87
C LEU A 106 -31.19 -3.56 -11.28
N ASP A 107 -31.03 -3.79 -12.57
CA ASP A 107 -30.80 -5.10 -13.16
C ASP A 107 -29.29 -5.40 -13.21
N ARG A 108 -28.88 -6.56 -12.69
CA ARG A 108 -27.47 -6.98 -12.60
C ARG A 108 -27.28 -8.46 -12.86
N LEU A 109 -26.02 -8.82 -13.15
CA LEU A 109 -25.52 -10.19 -13.04
C LEU A 109 -24.39 -10.21 -12.01
N LEU A 110 -24.57 -10.97 -10.94
CA LEU A 110 -23.57 -11.25 -9.92
C LEU A 110 -23.00 -12.65 -10.15
N MET A 111 -21.73 -12.86 -9.85
CA MET A 111 -21.09 -14.18 -9.99
C MET A 111 -20.06 -14.46 -8.88
N ASN A 112 -19.91 -15.73 -8.51
CA ASN A 112 -18.90 -16.18 -7.54
C ASN A 112 -17.52 -16.43 -8.19
N GLY A 113 -16.54 -16.83 -7.37
CA GLY A 113 -15.16 -17.05 -7.84
C GLY A 113 -15.03 -18.21 -8.81
N GLU A 114 -15.81 -19.26 -8.57
CA GLU A 114 -15.89 -20.52 -9.30
C GLU A 114 -16.45 -20.29 -10.71
N MET A 115 -17.48 -19.45 -10.84
CA MET A 115 -18.03 -19.05 -12.13
C MET A 115 -17.03 -18.27 -12.98
N ALA A 116 -16.26 -17.39 -12.35
CA ALA A 116 -15.19 -16.66 -13.02
C ALA A 116 -13.97 -17.53 -13.39
N GLU A 117 -13.85 -18.75 -12.84
CA GLU A 117 -12.86 -19.74 -13.27
C GLU A 117 -13.37 -20.60 -14.41
N ALA A 118 -14.64 -21.00 -14.33
CA ALA A 118 -15.27 -21.83 -15.34
C ALA A 118 -15.40 -21.11 -16.69
N VAL A 119 -15.45 -19.78 -16.74
CA VAL A 119 -15.62 -19.04 -18.00
C VAL A 119 -14.49 -18.03 -18.21
N SER A 120 -13.85 -18.07 -19.38
CA SER A 120 -12.74 -17.17 -19.71
C SER A 120 -13.16 -15.71 -19.93
N VAL A 121 -14.36 -15.47 -20.50
CA VAL A 121 -14.93 -14.14 -20.73
C VAL A 121 -16.45 -14.19 -20.52
N ILE A 122 -16.96 -13.26 -19.70
CA ILE A 122 -18.40 -13.03 -19.48
C ILE A 122 -18.68 -11.60 -19.91
N SER A 123 -19.68 -11.41 -20.78
CA SER A 123 -20.13 -10.07 -21.19
C SER A 123 -21.60 -9.88 -20.86
N VAL A 124 -21.94 -8.74 -20.27
CA VAL A 124 -23.32 -8.33 -19.99
C VAL A 124 -23.63 -7.07 -20.77
N VAL A 125 -24.75 -7.07 -21.48
CA VAL A 125 -25.20 -5.95 -22.32
C VAL A 125 -26.61 -5.53 -21.92
N HIS A 126 -26.82 -4.24 -21.64
CA HIS A 126 -28.16 -3.68 -21.52
C HIS A 126 -28.71 -3.39 -22.92
N LEU A 127 -29.77 -4.11 -23.31
CA LEU A 127 -30.46 -3.89 -24.58
C LEU A 127 -31.39 -2.67 -24.52
N ALA A 128 -31.97 -2.31 -25.67
CA ALA A 128 -32.92 -1.21 -25.74
C ALA A 128 -34.18 -1.51 -24.90
N ARG A 129 -34.64 -0.52 -24.14
CA ARG A 129 -35.93 -0.56 -23.43
C ARG A 129 -37.05 -0.41 -24.46
N HIS A 130 -37.60 -1.53 -24.92
CA HIS A 130 -38.79 -1.51 -25.76
C HIS A 130 -39.55 -2.85 -25.65
N PRO A 131 -40.82 -2.88 -25.20
CA PRO A 131 -41.64 -1.79 -24.64
C PRO A 131 -41.52 -1.61 -23.10
N SER A 132 -40.67 -2.38 -22.42
CA SER A 132 -40.53 -2.37 -20.95
C SER A 132 -39.88 -1.10 -20.41
N ASP A 133 -40.19 -0.76 -19.16
CA ASP A 133 -39.45 0.22 -18.35
C ASP A 133 -38.08 -0.29 -17.89
N HIS A 134 -37.84 -1.60 -17.94
CA HIS A 134 -36.54 -2.26 -17.77
C HIS A 134 -35.85 -2.59 -19.11
N ALA A 135 -34.53 -2.53 -19.12
CA ALA A 135 -33.68 -2.94 -20.22
C ALA A 135 -33.37 -4.43 -20.10
N PRO A 136 -33.63 -5.26 -21.13
CA PRO A 136 -33.25 -6.67 -21.09
C PRO A 136 -31.74 -6.83 -20.91
N LEU A 137 -31.34 -7.81 -20.07
CA LEU A 137 -29.95 -8.19 -19.88
C LEU A 137 -29.57 -9.30 -20.87
N HIS A 138 -28.68 -9.00 -21.83
CA HIS A 138 -28.08 -10.01 -22.69
C HIS A 138 -26.74 -10.44 -22.10
N VAL A 139 -26.65 -11.71 -21.67
CA VAL A 139 -25.46 -12.30 -21.07
C VAL A 139 -24.86 -13.30 -22.04
N SER A 140 -23.57 -13.15 -22.33
CA SER A 140 -22.84 -14.06 -23.22
C SER A 140 -21.61 -14.62 -22.51
N PHE A 141 -21.39 -15.91 -22.71
CA PHE A 141 -20.24 -16.66 -22.20
C PHE A 141 -19.37 -17.05 -23.39
N ALA A 142 -18.08 -16.76 -23.33
CA ALA A 142 -17.11 -17.23 -24.33
C ALA A 142 -16.00 -18.04 -23.66
N SER A 143 -15.71 -19.23 -24.21
CA SER A 143 -14.50 -20.00 -23.93
C SER A 143 -13.41 -19.56 -24.93
N ARG A 144 -12.86 -18.36 -24.75
CA ARG A 144 -11.67 -17.95 -25.49
C ARG A 144 -10.49 -18.79 -25.02
N LEU A 145 -10.09 -19.78 -25.82
CA LEU A 145 -8.76 -20.34 -25.74
C LEU A 145 -7.77 -19.21 -26.07
N ASP A 146 -6.95 -18.83 -25.09
CA ASP A 146 -5.85 -17.87 -25.18
C ASP A 146 -4.81 -18.32 -26.25
N ASN A 147 -5.08 -18.14 -27.54
CA ASN A 147 -4.13 -18.49 -28.62
C ASN A 147 -3.26 -17.31 -29.07
N GLY A 148 -3.38 -16.13 -28.46
CA GLY A 148 -2.52 -14.97 -28.75
C GLY A 148 -1.14 -15.08 -28.09
N ALA A 149 -0.08 -14.74 -28.83
CA ALA A 149 1.27 -14.66 -28.29
C ALA A 149 1.36 -13.58 -27.19
N ARG A 150 1.51 -14.01 -25.93
CA ARG A 150 1.61 -13.08 -24.79
C ARG A 150 2.97 -12.39 -24.76
N PRO A 151 3.03 -11.05 -24.55
CA PRO A 151 4.29 -10.34 -24.47
C PRO A 151 5.09 -10.77 -23.24
N PHE A 152 6.40 -10.92 -23.40
CA PHE A 152 7.32 -11.18 -22.29
C PHE A 152 7.22 -10.10 -21.23
N ARG A 153 7.23 -10.50 -19.95
CA ARG A 153 7.30 -9.60 -18.80
C ARG A 153 8.18 -10.21 -17.72
N PHE A 154 9.12 -9.44 -17.22
CA PHE A 154 10.00 -9.86 -16.14
C PHE A 154 9.22 -10.08 -14.84
N LEU A 155 9.32 -11.28 -14.27
CA LEU A 155 8.68 -11.62 -13.01
C LEU A 155 9.67 -11.38 -11.86
N ASN A 156 9.27 -10.57 -10.88
CA ASN A 156 10.17 -10.16 -9.80
C ASN A 156 10.57 -11.34 -8.90
N ILE A 157 9.76 -12.40 -8.90
CA ILE A 157 10.09 -13.65 -8.22
C ILE A 157 11.36 -14.32 -8.75
N TRP A 158 11.71 -14.12 -10.02
CA TRP A 158 12.92 -14.73 -10.57
C TRP A 158 14.18 -14.25 -9.83
N THR A 159 14.16 -13.04 -9.28
CA THR A 159 15.27 -12.47 -8.48
C THR A 159 15.50 -13.19 -7.14
N THR A 160 14.60 -14.08 -6.73
CA THR A 160 14.79 -14.91 -5.52
C THR A 160 15.71 -16.11 -5.75
N LYS A 161 16.04 -16.42 -7.01
CA LYS A 161 16.94 -17.52 -7.38
C LYS A 161 18.31 -16.97 -7.76
N PRO A 162 19.40 -17.33 -7.02
CA PRO A 162 20.75 -16.86 -7.32
C PRO A 162 21.19 -17.17 -8.76
N GLU A 163 20.83 -18.35 -9.26
CA GLU A 163 21.14 -18.84 -10.62
C GLU A 163 20.72 -17.88 -11.75
N LEU A 164 19.70 -17.04 -11.54
CA LEU A 164 19.25 -16.10 -12.56
C LEU A 164 20.37 -15.15 -12.98
N LEU A 165 21.21 -14.73 -12.04
CA LEU A 165 22.28 -13.78 -12.32
C LEU A 165 23.34 -14.38 -13.25
N ASP A 166 23.62 -15.67 -13.10
CA ASP A 166 24.54 -16.41 -13.98
C ASP A 166 23.93 -16.60 -15.38
N VAL A 167 22.63 -16.86 -15.48
CA VAL A 167 21.90 -16.91 -16.77
C VAL A 167 21.99 -15.56 -17.49
N ILE A 168 21.81 -14.47 -16.75
CA ILE A 168 21.94 -13.12 -17.29
C ILE A 168 23.38 -12.88 -17.74
N ARG A 169 24.38 -13.21 -16.90
CA ARG A 169 25.80 -13.02 -17.21
C ARG A 169 26.20 -13.79 -18.48
N GLY A 170 25.82 -15.06 -18.58
CA GLY A 170 26.09 -15.89 -19.77
C GLY A 170 25.45 -15.32 -21.04
N ALA A 171 24.21 -14.82 -20.96
CA ALA A 171 23.54 -14.18 -22.10
C ALA A 171 24.09 -12.79 -22.45
N TRP A 172 24.79 -12.13 -21.51
CA TRP A 172 25.31 -10.76 -21.66
C TRP A 172 26.73 -10.70 -22.26
N VAL A 173 27.47 -11.82 -22.20
CA VAL A 173 28.84 -11.97 -22.74
C VAL A 173 28.88 -12.04 -24.27
N VAL A 174 27.72 -12.14 -24.93
CA VAL A 174 27.63 -12.12 -26.41
C VAL A 174 28.32 -10.87 -26.96
N ASP A 175 29.27 -11.07 -27.88
CA ASP A 175 29.94 -9.98 -28.57
C ASP A 175 28.98 -9.37 -29.60
N VAL A 176 28.79 -8.06 -29.49
CA VAL A 176 27.80 -7.32 -30.28
C VAL A 176 28.43 -6.02 -30.73
N HIS A 177 28.42 -5.80 -32.04
CA HIS A 177 28.98 -4.61 -32.67
C HIS A 177 27.88 -3.56 -32.95
N GLY A 178 28.23 -2.28 -32.85
CA GLY A 178 27.35 -1.15 -33.17
C GLY A 178 27.43 -0.02 -32.14
N SER A 179 26.51 0.96 -32.25
CA SER A 179 26.44 2.05 -31.27
C SER A 179 26.09 1.51 -29.87
N PRO A 180 26.53 2.16 -28.78
CA PRO A 180 26.27 1.66 -27.42
C PRO A 180 24.78 1.41 -27.11
N LEU A 181 23.89 2.28 -27.62
CA LEU A 181 22.44 2.07 -27.53
C LEU A 181 21.97 0.80 -28.26
N ARG A 182 22.53 0.52 -29.46
CA ARG A 182 22.22 -0.69 -30.22
C ARG A 182 22.73 -1.95 -29.53
N VAL A 183 23.96 -1.91 -29.00
CA VAL A 183 24.57 -2.98 -28.22
C VAL A 183 23.69 -3.34 -27.03
N LEU A 184 23.26 -2.35 -26.24
CA LEU A 184 22.36 -2.56 -25.10
C LEU A 184 21.04 -3.22 -25.54
N CYS A 185 20.44 -2.76 -26.63
CA CYS A 185 19.19 -3.35 -27.14
C CYS A 185 19.34 -4.83 -27.51
N LEU A 186 20.42 -5.19 -28.20
CA LEU A 186 20.68 -6.55 -28.65
C LEU A 186 21.00 -7.49 -27.48
N LYS A 187 21.77 -7.03 -26.50
CA LYS A 187 22.04 -7.79 -25.26
C LYS A 187 20.78 -8.02 -24.43
N LEU A 188 19.90 -7.01 -24.32
CA LEU A 188 18.58 -7.17 -23.69
C LEU A 188 17.72 -8.22 -24.43
N GLN A 189 17.75 -8.24 -25.76
CA GLN A 189 17.03 -9.26 -26.55
C GLN A 189 17.60 -10.67 -26.35
N ALA A 190 18.93 -10.82 -26.30
CA ALA A 190 19.58 -12.09 -26.00
C ALA A 190 19.20 -12.58 -24.60
N THR A 191 19.27 -11.68 -23.61
CA THR A 191 18.91 -11.96 -22.21
C THR A 191 17.45 -12.35 -22.04
N ARG A 192 16.54 -11.67 -22.74
CA ARG A 192 15.11 -12.04 -22.77
C ARG A 192 14.93 -13.49 -23.21
N ARG A 193 15.57 -13.90 -24.31
CA ARG A 193 15.48 -15.27 -24.82
C ARG A 193 16.03 -16.29 -23.82
N ALA A 194 17.19 -16.00 -23.21
CA ALA A 194 17.79 -16.86 -22.19
C ALA A 194 16.89 -17.02 -20.96
N ILE A 195 16.32 -15.92 -20.44
CA ILE A 195 15.39 -15.97 -19.30
C ILE A 195 14.12 -16.74 -19.65
N GLN A 196 13.58 -16.58 -20.86
CA GLN A 196 12.39 -17.33 -21.28
C GLN A 196 12.66 -18.84 -21.32
N LEU A 197 13.82 -19.27 -21.84
CA LEU A 197 14.24 -20.66 -21.85
C LEU A 197 14.43 -21.21 -20.43
N TRP A 198 15.18 -20.48 -19.60
CA TRP A 198 15.43 -20.83 -18.20
C TRP A 198 14.13 -20.92 -17.37
N ASN A 199 13.19 -19.97 -17.54
CA ASN A 199 11.91 -19.99 -16.83
C ASN A 199 11.08 -21.23 -17.19
N LYS A 200 11.08 -21.63 -18.48
CA LYS A 200 10.39 -22.85 -18.93
C LYS A 200 10.96 -24.10 -18.27
N GLN A 201 12.28 -24.14 -18.04
CA GLN A 201 12.97 -25.28 -17.42
C GLN A 201 12.86 -25.30 -15.89
N LYS A 202 12.93 -24.14 -15.21
CA LYS A 202 13.05 -24.07 -13.74
C LYS A 202 11.75 -23.80 -12.98
N PHE A 203 10.84 -23.00 -13.54
CA PHE A 203 9.61 -22.60 -12.85
C PHE A 203 8.35 -23.24 -13.46
N GLY A 204 8.33 -23.49 -14.77
CA GLY A 204 7.16 -24.05 -15.44
C GLY A 204 5.88 -23.23 -15.17
N SER A 205 4.76 -23.93 -14.95
CA SER A 205 3.51 -23.30 -14.50
C SER A 205 3.48 -23.21 -12.97
N VAL A 206 3.51 -21.98 -12.43
CA VAL A 206 3.48 -21.72 -10.97
C VAL A 206 2.32 -22.44 -10.28
N GLY A 207 1.13 -22.50 -10.91
CA GLY A 207 -0.03 -23.20 -10.34
C GLY A 207 0.10 -24.72 -10.35
N ASN A 208 0.79 -25.30 -11.34
CA ASN A 208 1.03 -26.74 -11.38
C ASN A 208 1.99 -27.15 -10.26
N ALA A 209 3.03 -26.36 -10.01
CA ALA A 209 3.98 -26.60 -8.94
C ALA A 209 3.33 -26.59 -7.54
N VAL A 210 2.35 -25.71 -7.30
CA VAL A 210 1.55 -25.72 -6.06
C VAL A 210 0.74 -27.00 -5.96
N ARG A 211 -0.01 -27.35 -7.01
CA ARG A 211 -0.85 -28.56 -7.04
C ARG A 211 -0.03 -29.84 -6.86
N GLU A 212 1.14 -29.93 -7.46
CA GLU A 212 2.06 -31.06 -7.28
C GLU A 212 2.58 -31.15 -5.84
N ALA A 213 2.93 -30.01 -5.22
CA ALA A 213 3.35 -29.97 -3.82
C ALA A 213 2.20 -30.32 -2.85
N GLU A 214 0.98 -29.87 -3.12
CA GLU A 214 -0.23 -30.23 -2.36
C GLU A 214 -0.52 -31.73 -2.46
N ASN A 215 -0.52 -32.29 -3.68
CA ASN A 215 -0.73 -33.71 -3.90
C ASN A 215 0.35 -34.58 -3.24
N ARG A 216 1.61 -34.14 -3.27
CA ARG A 216 2.72 -34.84 -2.60
C ARG A 216 2.53 -34.83 -1.08
N LEU A 217 2.16 -33.69 -0.50
CA LEU A 217 1.89 -33.60 0.93
C LEU A 217 0.70 -34.50 1.33
N ALA A 218 -0.41 -34.42 0.59
CA ALA A 218 -1.59 -35.24 0.84
C ALA A 218 -1.29 -36.75 0.74
N ARG A 219 -0.44 -37.16 -0.21
CA ARG A 219 -0.01 -38.56 -0.35
C ARG A 219 0.81 -39.01 0.87
N ILE A 220 1.75 -38.18 1.34
CA ILE A 220 2.59 -38.48 2.49
C ILE A 220 1.75 -38.49 3.78
N GLU A 221 0.85 -37.52 3.96
CA GLU A 221 -0.09 -37.48 5.09
C GLU A 221 -1.03 -38.69 5.10
N GLY A 222 -1.56 -39.09 3.94
CA GLY A 222 -2.39 -40.30 3.81
C GLY A 222 -1.62 -41.60 4.07
N SER A 223 -0.34 -41.70 3.69
CA SER A 223 0.50 -42.85 4.03
C SER A 223 0.85 -42.92 5.53
N VAL A 224 0.96 -41.77 6.19
CA VAL A 224 1.15 -41.67 7.65
C VAL A 224 -0.11 -42.09 8.39
N GLU A 225 -1.30 -41.78 7.87
CA GLU A 225 -2.58 -42.21 8.47
C GLU A 225 -2.88 -43.72 8.32
N THR A 226 -2.28 -44.38 7.32
CA THR A 226 -2.52 -45.80 7.02
C THR A 226 -1.44 -46.76 7.51
N SER A 227 -0.25 -46.26 7.88
CA SER A 227 0.84 -47.09 8.43
C SER A 227 0.63 -47.37 9.93
N ARG A 228 0.69 -48.65 10.32
CA ARG A 228 0.70 -49.11 11.73
C ARG A 228 2.12 -49.47 12.23
N LEU A 229 3.18 -48.98 11.59
CA LEU A 229 4.56 -49.35 11.94
C LEU A 229 5.38 -48.12 12.35
N GLU A 230 6.10 -48.27 13.45
CA GLU A 230 6.87 -47.27 14.23
C GLU A 230 8.19 -46.79 13.56
N GLU A 231 8.34 -46.95 12.24
CA GLU A 231 9.48 -46.38 11.49
C GLU A 231 9.01 -45.16 10.68
N GLU A 232 8.82 -44.04 11.38
CA GLU A 232 8.51 -42.75 10.76
C GLU A 232 9.81 -42.04 10.34
N ASP A 233 9.89 -41.54 9.10
CA ASP A 233 10.86 -40.50 8.73
C ASP A 233 10.21 -39.09 8.84
N PRO A 234 10.27 -38.42 10.00
CA PRO A 234 9.77 -37.05 10.15
C PRO A 234 10.47 -36.05 9.24
N ALA A 235 11.60 -36.39 8.59
CA ALA A 235 12.25 -35.51 7.63
C ALA A 235 11.43 -35.39 6.34
N GLU A 236 10.82 -36.48 5.83
CA GLU A 236 10.11 -36.45 4.55
C GLU A 236 8.82 -35.62 4.62
N LEU A 237 8.03 -35.78 5.69
CA LEU A 237 6.83 -34.98 5.94
C LEU A 237 7.17 -33.49 6.11
N ASN A 238 8.22 -33.17 6.87
CA ASN A 238 8.66 -31.79 7.05
C ASN A 238 9.21 -31.19 5.75
N MET A 239 9.89 -31.97 4.92
CA MET A 239 10.34 -31.55 3.60
C MET A 239 9.16 -31.25 2.67
N ALA A 240 8.15 -32.11 2.61
CA ALA A 240 6.95 -31.88 1.80
C ALA A 240 6.19 -30.62 2.23
N ARG A 241 6.06 -30.38 3.54
CA ARG A 241 5.46 -29.15 4.09
C ARG A 241 6.27 -27.90 3.76
N ALA A 242 7.60 -27.99 3.85
CA ALA A 242 8.49 -26.89 3.46
C ALA A 242 8.41 -26.58 1.95
N ASP A 243 8.31 -27.62 1.12
CA ASP A 243 8.12 -27.49 -0.34
C ASP A 243 6.81 -26.80 -0.68
N LEU A 244 5.69 -27.21 -0.05
CA LEU A 244 4.40 -26.55 -0.23
C LEU A 244 4.43 -25.09 0.22
N ASN A 245 5.01 -24.80 1.39
CA ASN A 245 5.15 -23.42 1.86
C ASN A 245 5.97 -22.53 0.91
N ARG A 246 7.03 -23.08 0.30
CA ARG A 246 7.80 -22.39 -0.74
C ARG A 246 6.96 -22.15 -1.98
N ALA A 247 6.23 -23.16 -2.47
CA ALA A 247 5.37 -23.04 -3.65
C ALA A 247 4.26 -21.98 -3.46
N LEU A 248 3.61 -21.96 -2.28
CA LEU A 248 2.60 -20.97 -1.94
C LEU A 248 3.17 -19.55 -1.83
N ALA A 249 4.37 -19.38 -1.27
CA ALA A 249 5.05 -18.08 -1.23
C ALA A 249 5.38 -17.56 -2.63
N VAL A 250 5.79 -18.47 -3.52
CA VAL A 250 6.08 -18.19 -4.94
C VAL A 250 4.80 -17.73 -5.65
N GLU A 251 3.69 -18.46 -5.46
CA GLU A 251 2.40 -18.14 -6.04
C GLU A 251 1.85 -16.79 -5.54
N GLU A 252 2.00 -16.51 -4.25
CA GLU A 252 1.60 -15.24 -3.65
C GLU A 252 2.33 -14.06 -4.29
N GLN A 253 3.65 -14.13 -4.41
CA GLN A 253 4.45 -13.05 -5.00
C GLN A 253 4.06 -12.82 -6.47
N PHE A 254 3.81 -13.90 -7.22
CA PHE A 254 3.33 -13.84 -8.60
C PHE A 254 1.98 -13.12 -8.71
N TRP A 255 0.99 -13.51 -7.90
CA TRP A 255 -0.33 -12.86 -7.91
C TRP A 255 -0.28 -11.45 -7.36
N ARG A 256 0.57 -11.16 -6.37
CA ARG A 256 0.77 -9.80 -5.84
C ARG A 256 1.30 -8.85 -6.92
N GLN A 257 2.32 -9.27 -7.69
CA GLN A 257 2.85 -8.48 -8.80
C GLN A 257 1.77 -8.23 -9.87
N LYS A 258 0.97 -9.25 -10.22
CA LYS A 258 -0.14 -9.12 -11.18
C LYS A 258 -1.29 -8.25 -10.65
N ALA A 259 -1.63 -8.37 -9.37
CA ALA A 259 -2.67 -7.60 -8.69
C ALA A 259 -2.27 -6.14 -8.47
N ARG A 260 -0.97 -5.83 -8.51
CA ARG A 260 -0.40 -4.49 -8.24
C ARG A 260 -0.88 -3.91 -6.90
N VAL A 261 -1.01 -4.77 -5.89
CA VAL A 261 -1.43 -4.37 -4.54
C VAL A 261 -0.19 -3.98 -3.74
N LYS A 262 0.01 -2.67 -3.54
CA LYS A 262 1.23 -2.11 -2.90
C LYS A 262 1.17 -2.08 -1.37
N TRP A 263 -0.01 -2.21 -0.76
CA TRP A 263 -0.24 -1.89 0.67
C TRP A 263 -0.39 -3.08 1.61
N LEU A 264 -0.42 -4.32 1.10
CA LEU A 264 -0.26 -5.52 1.94
C LEU A 264 1.24 -5.74 2.20
N GLY A 265 1.81 -4.86 3.03
CA GLY A 265 3.14 -5.03 3.58
C GLY A 265 3.06 -5.90 4.82
N CYS A 266 3.60 -7.11 4.72
CA CYS A 266 3.84 -8.08 5.80
C CYS A 266 2.62 -8.91 6.28
N GLY A 267 2.69 -10.23 5.99
CA GLY A 267 2.28 -11.27 6.93
C GLY A 267 0.94 -11.98 6.73
N ASP A 268 0.05 -11.51 5.85
CA ASP A 268 -1.21 -12.20 5.55
C ASP A 268 -1.12 -12.84 4.16
N ARG A 269 -0.70 -14.11 4.11
CA ARG A 269 -0.47 -14.91 2.89
C ARG A 269 -1.80 -15.27 2.22
N ASN A 270 -2.45 -14.29 1.59
CA ASN A 270 -3.79 -14.46 1.04
C ASN A 270 -3.80 -14.48 -0.50
N THR A 271 -3.30 -15.58 -1.06
CA THR A 271 -3.30 -15.82 -2.52
C THR A 271 -4.71 -15.71 -3.11
N ARG A 272 -5.72 -16.25 -2.41
CA ARG A 272 -7.14 -16.18 -2.81
C ARG A 272 -7.63 -14.75 -3.00
N PHE A 273 -7.28 -13.83 -2.10
CA PHE A 273 -7.61 -12.41 -2.22
C PHE A 273 -6.97 -11.78 -3.47
N PHE A 274 -5.67 -11.96 -3.67
CA PHE A 274 -4.97 -11.38 -4.82
C PHE A 274 -5.51 -11.95 -6.15
N HIS A 275 -5.78 -13.25 -6.18
CA HIS A 275 -6.37 -13.93 -7.33
C HIS A 275 -7.75 -13.38 -7.67
N ALA A 276 -8.63 -13.24 -6.68
CA ALA A 276 -9.96 -12.66 -6.87
C ALA A 276 -9.92 -11.20 -7.38
N VAL A 277 -9.00 -10.37 -6.85
CA VAL A 277 -8.83 -8.97 -7.28
C VAL A 277 -8.34 -8.89 -8.74
N VAL A 278 -7.40 -9.74 -9.15
CA VAL A 278 -6.90 -9.78 -10.54
C VAL A 278 -8.02 -10.17 -11.50
N LYS A 279 -8.80 -11.19 -11.16
CA LYS A 279 -9.91 -11.66 -11.99
C LYS A 279 -10.98 -10.59 -12.18
N GLN A 280 -11.43 -9.97 -11.10
CA GLN A 280 -12.42 -8.89 -11.17
C GLN A 280 -11.95 -7.76 -12.10
N ARG A 281 -10.68 -7.33 -11.99
CA ARG A 281 -10.12 -6.30 -12.86
C ARG A 281 -10.02 -6.72 -14.32
N ARG A 282 -9.78 -8.01 -14.61
CA ARG A 282 -9.76 -8.53 -15.98
C ARG A 282 -11.15 -8.49 -16.60
N VAL A 283 -12.17 -8.95 -15.86
CA VAL A 283 -13.57 -8.90 -16.31
C VAL A 283 -14.00 -7.45 -16.54
N GLN A 284 -13.79 -6.56 -15.57
CA GLN A 284 -14.18 -5.15 -15.68
C GLN A 284 -13.37 -4.36 -16.72
N GLY A 285 -12.15 -4.82 -17.06
CA GLY A 285 -11.24 -4.16 -17.98
C GLY A 285 -11.35 -4.65 -19.43
N ALA A 286 -12.11 -5.72 -19.69
CA ALA A 286 -12.31 -6.24 -21.03
C ALA A 286 -13.18 -5.29 -21.86
N ILE A 287 -12.72 -4.99 -23.09
CA ILE A 287 -13.49 -4.19 -24.04
C ILE A 287 -14.30 -5.16 -24.89
N HIS A 288 -15.59 -5.28 -24.59
CA HIS A 288 -16.50 -6.19 -25.31
C HIS A 288 -17.08 -5.58 -26.57
N ARG A 289 -17.34 -4.27 -26.55
CA ARG A 289 -17.83 -3.52 -27.70
C ARG A 289 -17.51 -2.04 -27.55
N VAL A 290 -17.44 -1.34 -28.67
CA VAL A 290 -17.19 0.11 -28.73
C VAL A 290 -17.98 0.71 -29.89
N LYS A 291 -18.28 2.01 -29.83
CA LYS A 291 -18.84 2.74 -30.96
C LYS A 291 -17.73 3.25 -31.86
N ASP A 292 -17.94 3.10 -33.16
CA ASP A 292 -17.12 3.72 -34.20
C ASP A 292 -17.40 5.24 -34.34
N SER A 293 -16.75 5.89 -35.31
CA SER A 293 -16.96 7.31 -35.60
C SER A 293 -18.37 7.65 -36.10
N ASN A 294 -19.10 6.67 -36.65
CA ASN A 294 -20.46 6.82 -37.17
C ASN A 294 -21.51 6.57 -36.07
N GLY A 295 -21.09 6.17 -34.87
CA GLY A 295 -21.95 5.86 -33.74
C GLY A 295 -22.48 4.42 -33.72
N SER A 296 -22.02 3.58 -34.64
CA SER A 296 -22.38 2.16 -34.76
C SER A 296 -21.55 1.31 -33.81
N TRP A 297 -22.16 0.25 -33.26
CA TRP A 297 -21.46 -0.67 -32.35
C TRP A 297 -20.63 -1.70 -33.12
N VAL A 298 -19.37 -1.87 -32.70
CA VAL A 298 -18.49 -2.97 -33.11
C VAL A 298 -18.17 -3.86 -31.91
N ASP A 299 -18.20 -5.18 -32.08
CA ASP A 299 -18.08 -6.17 -31.01
C ASP A 299 -17.09 -7.32 -31.31
N ARG A 300 -16.58 -7.44 -32.55
CA ARG A 300 -15.49 -8.37 -32.88
C ARG A 300 -14.15 -7.77 -32.47
N ASP A 301 -13.28 -8.59 -31.88
CA ASP A 301 -11.97 -8.13 -31.37
C ASP A 301 -11.09 -7.47 -32.44
N GLU A 302 -11.13 -7.97 -33.68
CA GLU A 302 -10.39 -7.44 -34.82
C GLU A 302 -10.89 -6.04 -35.21
N ASP A 303 -12.21 -5.87 -35.30
CA ASP A 303 -12.85 -4.58 -35.59
C ASP A 303 -12.58 -3.57 -34.47
N ILE A 304 -12.71 -4.00 -33.20
CA ILE A 304 -12.37 -3.17 -32.03
C ILE A 304 -10.91 -2.72 -32.10
N ALA A 305 -9.99 -3.62 -32.47
CA ALA A 305 -8.58 -3.30 -32.61
C ALA A 305 -8.32 -2.31 -33.75
N GLN A 306 -8.97 -2.47 -34.90
CA GLN A 306 -8.86 -1.56 -36.04
C GLN A 306 -9.35 -0.15 -35.68
N VAL A 307 -10.56 -0.05 -35.10
CA VAL A 307 -11.12 1.25 -34.66
C VAL A 307 -10.22 1.90 -33.60
N ALA A 308 -9.59 1.12 -32.71
CA ALA A 308 -8.63 1.65 -31.75
C ALA A 308 -7.39 2.24 -32.44
N VAL A 309 -6.78 1.48 -33.35
CA VAL A 309 -5.58 1.90 -34.08
C VAL A 309 -5.84 3.18 -34.88
N GLU A 310 -6.95 3.22 -35.61
CA GLU A 310 -7.35 4.41 -36.37
C GLU A 310 -7.57 5.62 -35.46
N TYR A 311 -8.35 5.47 -34.39
CA TYR A 311 -8.64 6.55 -33.45
C TYR A 311 -7.37 7.16 -32.84
N PHE A 312 -6.46 6.32 -32.33
CA PHE A 312 -5.24 6.81 -31.67
C PHE A 312 -4.18 7.27 -32.66
N SER A 313 -4.07 6.67 -33.85
CA SER A 313 -3.21 7.16 -34.92
C SER A 313 -3.61 8.59 -35.32
N ASN A 314 -4.91 8.84 -35.50
CA ASN A 314 -5.44 10.16 -35.81
C ASN A 314 -5.27 11.15 -34.64
N LEU A 315 -5.42 10.70 -33.38
CA LEU A 315 -5.21 11.54 -32.21
C LEU A 315 -3.77 12.04 -32.11
N PHE A 316 -2.79 11.14 -32.31
CA PHE A 316 -1.35 11.44 -32.23
C PHE A 316 -0.74 11.97 -33.54
N SER A 317 -1.57 12.19 -34.56
CA SER A 317 -1.21 12.88 -35.79
C SER A 317 -1.68 14.33 -35.74
N GLY A 318 -0.77 15.27 -36.01
CA GLY A 318 -1.06 16.70 -36.10
C GLY A 318 -0.48 17.32 -37.38
N PRO A 319 -1.03 18.45 -37.85
CA PRO A 319 -0.42 19.22 -38.92
C PRO A 319 0.99 19.67 -38.51
N VAL A 320 1.91 19.66 -39.48
CA VAL A 320 3.31 20.10 -39.28
C VAL A 320 3.38 21.62 -39.05
N ASP A 321 2.36 22.33 -39.50
CA ASP A 321 2.37 23.79 -39.57
C ASP A 321 1.59 24.43 -38.42
N THR A 322 2.29 25.24 -37.63
CA THR A 322 1.67 26.22 -36.72
C THR A 322 2.49 27.49 -36.80
N GLY A 323 2.06 28.44 -37.64
CA GLY A 323 2.59 29.80 -37.67
C GLY A 323 2.74 30.36 -36.26
N GLY A 324 3.89 30.97 -35.98
CA GLY A 324 4.26 31.45 -34.65
C GLY A 324 3.17 32.32 -34.04
N GLY A 325 2.61 31.86 -32.92
CA GLY A 325 1.62 32.64 -32.19
C GLY A 325 2.23 33.94 -31.65
N ASP A 326 1.53 35.05 -31.89
CA ASP A 326 1.81 36.45 -31.48
C ASP A 326 2.07 36.66 -29.95
N LEU A 327 2.08 35.61 -29.13
CA LEU A 327 2.30 35.69 -27.67
C LEU A 327 3.71 35.29 -27.21
N MET A 328 4.58 34.79 -28.09
CA MET A 328 5.92 34.31 -27.69
C MET A 328 6.80 35.40 -27.04
N HIS A 329 6.55 36.68 -27.34
CA HIS A 329 7.22 37.83 -26.72
C HIS A 329 7.00 37.93 -25.19
N LEU A 330 5.99 37.23 -24.64
CA LEU A 330 5.72 37.19 -23.21
C LEU A 330 6.66 36.24 -22.44
N ILE A 331 7.47 35.46 -23.15
CA ILE A 331 8.37 34.45 -22.57
C ILE A 331 9.78 35.03 -22.49
N PRO A 332 10.29 35.33 -21.28
CA PRO A 332 11.64 35.86 -21.10
C PRO A 332 12.69 34.75 -21.13
N LYS A 333 13.91 35.12 -21.52
CA LYS A 333 15.11 34.30 -21.32
C LYS A 333 15.45 34.26 -19.82
N LEU A 334 15.33 33.10 -19.19
CA LEU A 334 15.53 32.93 -17.74
C LEU A 334 16.58 31.88 -17.39
N VAL A 335 16.90 30.96 -18.30
CA VAL A 335 17.95 29.95 -18.07
C VAL A 335 19.31 30.59 -18.35
N SER A 336 20.21 30.55 -17.38
CA SER A 336 21.58 31.06 -17.52
C SER A 336 22.48 30.05 -18.26
N ASP A 337 23.64 30.52 -18.73
CA ASP A 337 24.61 29.66 -19.40
C ASP A 337 25.20 28.61 -18.44
N GLU A 338 25.46 28.98 -17.18
CA GLU A 338 25.85 28.03 -16.10
C GLU A 338 24.78 26.98 -15.80
N GLU A 339 23.49 27.35 -15.86
CA GLU A 339 22.39 26.39 -15.76
C GLU A 339 22.40 25.45 -16.96
N ASN A 340 22.58 25.96 -18.18
CA ASN A 340 22.68 25.16 -19.40
C ASN A 340 23.85 24.17 -19.37
N GLU A 341 25.05 24.59 -18.94
CA GLU A 341 26.22 23.72 -18.80
C GLU A 341 25.94 22.55 -17.85
N ARG A 342 25.37 22.82 -16.68
CA ARG A 342 25.00 21.77 -15.71
C ARG A 342 23.92 20.83 -16.24
N LEU A 343 22.93 21.37 -16.96
CA LEU A 343 21.89 20.56 -17.57
C LEU A 343 22.48 19.61 -18.63
N ALA A 344 23.43 20.10 -19.44
CA ALA A 344 24.02 19.38 -20.58
C ALA A 344 25.20 18.46 -20.24
N ALA A 345 25.79 18.60 -19.05
CA ALA A 345 26.95 17.82 -18.61
C ALA A 345 26.74 16.30 -18.74
N ILE A 346 27.77 15.54 -19.12
CA ILE A 346 27.67 14.09 -19.21
C ILE A 346 27.44 13.50 -17.81
N PRO A 347 26.41 12.66 -17.59
CA PRO A 347 26.12 12.09 -16.28
C PRO A 347 27.19 11.10 -15.83
N SER A 348 27.48 11.09 -14.54
CA SER A 348 28.41 10.12 -13.94
C SER A 348 27.75 8.75 -13.76
N MET A 349 28.56 7.69 -13.64
CA MET A 349 28.06 6.34 -13.31
C MET A 349 27.23 6.35 -12.02
N GLU A 350 27.64 7.13 -11.02
CA GLU A 350 26.96 7.22 -9.73
C GLU A 350 25.61 7.94 -9.85
N GLU A 351 25.51 9.01 -10.65
CA GLU A 351 24.24 9.68 -10.94
C GLU A 351 23.24 8.69 -11.57
N ILE A 352 23.70 7.90 -12.54
CA ILE A 352 22.85 6.90 -13.21
C ILE A 352 22.47 5.78 -12.24
N ARG A 353 23.42 5.26 -11.46
CA ARG A 353 23.16 4.22 -10.45
C ARG A 353 22.12 4.69 -9.45
N HIS A 354 22.33 5.85 -8.83
CA HIS A 354 21.39 6.42 -7.89
C HIS A 354 20.00 6.57 -8.51
N LEU A 355 19.91 7.01 -9.78
CA LEU A 355 18.63 7.14 -10.46
C LEU A 355 17.93 5.80 -10.68
N VAL A 356 18.63 4.78 -11.18
CA VAL A 356 18.09 3.42 -11.40
C VAL A 356 17.52 2.85 -10.10
N PHE A 357 18.24 3.01 -8.99
CA PHE A 357 17.81 2.51 -7.67
C PHE A 357 16.71 3.37 -7.03
N SER A 358 16.59 4.65 -7.40
CA SER A 358 15.50 5.53 -6.96
C SER A 358 14.17 5.31 -7.70
N MET A 359 14.21 4.70 -8.89
CA MET A 359 13.02 4.43 -9.71
C MET A 359 12.22 3.24 -9.18
N ASP A 360 10.89 3.25 -9.38
CA ASP A 360 10.01 2.16 -8.95
C ASP A 360 10.31 0.87 -9.74
N GLY A 361 11.02 -0.06 -9.09
CA GLY A 361 11.37 -1.37 -9.65
C GLY A 361 10.16 -2.26 -9.96
N GLU A 362 9.02 -2.02 -9.33
CA GLU A 362 7.75 -2.74 -9.52
C GLU A 362 6.86 -2.08 -10.59
N SER A 363 7.33 -1.01 -11.23
CA SER A 363 6.60 -0.33 -12.29
C SER A 363 6.39 -1.23 -13.51
N ALA A 364 5.32 -0.98 -14.25
CA ALA A 364 4.98 -1.75 -15.43
C ALA A 364 6.06 -1.61 -16.52
N ALA A 365 6.51 -2.76 -17.03
CA ALA A 365 7.44 -2.83 -18.17
C ALA A 365 6.80 -2.31 -19.46
N GLY A 366 7.65 -1.83 -20.38
CA GLY A 366 7.28 -1.53 -21.76
C GLY A 366 7.28 -2.78 -22.66
N PRO A 367 7.27 -2.60 -23.99
CA PRO A 367 7.33 -3.71 -24.96
C PRO A 367 8.52 -4.67 -24.81
N ASP A 368 9.64 -4.20 -24.25
CA ASP A 368 10.82 -5.05 -24.01
C ASP A 368 10.62 -6.08 -22.89
N GLY A 369 9.64 -5.84 -22.00
CA GLY A 369 9.27 -6.68 -20.87
C GLY A 369 10.15 -6.51 -19.62
N PHE A 370 11.17 -5.66 -19.63
CA PHE A 370 12.07 -5.47 -18.48
C PHE A 370 11.55 -4.39 -17.51
N THR A 371 11.67 -4.64 -16.21
CA THR A 371 11.28 -3.74 -15.13
C THR A 371 12.51 -3.13 -14.47
N GLY A 372 12.35 -2.06 -13.66
CA GLY A 372 13.47 -1.53 -12.87
C GLY A 372 14.06 -2.53 -11.88
N LYS A 373 13.28 -3.54 -11.45
CA LYS A 373 13.77 -4.65 -10.62
C LYS A 373 14.85 -5.48 -11.33
N PHE A 374 14.74 -5.67 -12.65
CA PHE A 374 15.79 -6.33 -13.42
C PHE A 374 17.10 -5.52 -13.39
N PHE A 375 17.05 -4.21 -13.67
CA PHE A 375 18.23 -3.37 -13.74
C PHE A 375 18.93 -3.21 -12.38
N SER A 376 18.16 -3.12 -11.29
CA SER A 376 18.72 -3.06 -9.94
C SER A 376 19.30 -4.40 -9.49
N PHE A 377 18.68 -5.53 -9.85
CA PHE A 377 19.16 -6.87 -9.52
C PHE A 377 20.44 -7.23 -10.30
N ALA A 378 20.45 -7.01 -11.62
CA ALA A 378 21.56 -7.37 -12.50
C ALA A 378 22.55 -6.23 -12.71
N TRP A 379 22.58 -5.22 -11.82
CA TRP A 379 23.37 -4.01 -12.01
C TRP A 379 24.85 -4.31 -12.24
N GLU A 380 25.42 -5.27 -11.51
CA GLU A 380 26.82 -5.71 -11.67
C GLU A 380 27.16 -6.21 -13.09
N VAL A 381 26.17 -6.71 -13.83
CA VAL A 381 26.34 -7.20 -15.21
C VAL A 381 26.06 -6.10 -16.22
N VAL A 382 24.98 -5.35 -16.03
CA VAL A 382 24.47 -4.43 -17.07
C VAL A 382 24.99 -2.99 -16.96
N ALA A 383 25.58 -2.61 -15.82
CA ALA A 383 25.93 -1.21 -15.51
C ALA A 383 26.76 -0.54 -16.61
N GLN A 384 27.79 -1.21 -17.12
CA GLN A 384 28.71 -0.60 -18.08
C GLN A 384 28.03 -0.30 -19.43
N ASP A 385 27.22 -1.23 -19.93
CA ASP A 385 26.49 -1.03 -21.19
C ASP A 385 25.37 0.01 -21.04
N VAL A 386 24.71 0.06 -19.88
CA VAL A 386 23.74 1.12 -19.55
C VAL A 386 24.42 2.48 -19.52
N TYR A 387 25.58 2.61 -18.84
CA TYR A 387 26.35 3.84 -18.78
C TYR A 387 26.80 4.30 -20.17
N LYS A 388 27.42 3.42 -20.96
CA LYS A 388 27.84 3.73 -22.34
C LYS A 388 26.66 4.16 -23.21
N ALA A 389 25.50 3.50 -23.08
CA ALA A 389 24.28 3.88 -23.79
C ALA A 389 23.79 5.29 -23.41
N VAL A 390 23.78 5.64 -22.12
CA VAL A 390 23.41 6.97 -21.65
C VAL A 390 24.41 8.02 -22.14
N VAL A 391 25.72 7.80 -22.00
CA VAL A 391 26.74 8.73 -22.50
C VAL A 391 26.56 8.96 -24.01
N SER A 392 26.39 7.88 -24.79
CA SER A 392 26.19 8.00 -26.24
C SER A 392 24.96 8.84 -26.61
N PHE A 393 23.89 8.79 -25.80
CA PHE A 393 22.71 9.64 -25.98
C PHE A 393 23.04 11.12 -25.74
N PHE A 394 23.77 11.45 -24.68
CA PHE A 394 24.22 12.82 -24.40
C PHE A 394 25.18 13.36 -25.48
N CYS A 395 25.93 12.47 -26.14
CA CYS A 395 26.79 12.79 -27.30
C CYS A 395 26.05 12.83 -28.65
N GLY A 396 24.72 12.82 -28.69
CA GLY A 396 23.96 13.00 -29.94
C GLY A 396 23.56 11.71 -30.68
N SER A 397 23.76 10.53 -30.10
CA SER A 397 23.38 9.27 -30.77
C SER A 397 21.87 9.16 -31.02
N HIS A 398 21.48 8.61 -32.18
CA HIS A 398 20.09 8.32 -32.49
C HIS A 398 19.52 7.19 -31.62
N LEU A 399 18.27 7.34 -31.17
CA LEU A 399 17.57 6.34 -30.38
C LEU A 399 17.02 5.21 -31.29
N PRO A 400 17.37 3.93 -31.05
CA PRO A 400 16.82 2.82 -31.82
C PRO A 400 15.31 2.67 -31.61
N LYS A 401 14.56 2.28 -32.66
CA LYS A 401 13.10 2.02 -32.57
C LYS A 401 12.73 1.05 -31.45
N PHE A 402 13.58 0.05 -31.19
CA PHE A 402 13.38 -0.91 -30.10
C PHE A 402 13.24 -0.20 -28.74
N LEU A 403 14.08 0.81 -28.47
CA LEU A 403 14.09 1.56 -27.22
C LEU A 403 12.91 2.53 -27.12
N THR A 404 12.46 3.08 -28.24
CA THR A 404 11.38 4.08 -28.29
C THR A 404 9.99 3.49 -28.49
N SER A 405 9.90 2.19 -28.76
CA SER A 405 8.64 1.45 -28.81
C SER A 405 7.89 1.56 -27.48
N THR A 406 6.60 1.85 -27.55
CA THR A 406 5.77 2.13 -26.38
C THR A 406 4.41 1.42 -26.53
N SER A 407 3.96 0.71 -25.49
CA SER A 407 2.62 0.09 -25.50
C SER A 407 1.59 1.03 -24.83
N ILE A 408 0.47 1.31 -25.51
CA ILE A 408 -0.65 2.06 -24.95
C ILE A 408 -1.61 1.07 -24.29
N VAL A 409 -1.82 1.20 -22.98
CA VAL A 409 -2.86 0.49 -22.24
C VAL A 409 -4.04 1.43 -22.00
N LEU A 410 -5.25 0.95 -22.25
CA LEU A 410 -6.47 1.72 -22.10
C LEU A 410 -7.06 1.52 -20.70
N LEU A 411 -7.21 2.61 -19.95
CA LEU A 411 -7.90 2.60 -18.66
C LEU A 411 -9.26 3.29 -18.79
N PRO A 412 -10.38 2.66 -18.38
CA PRO A 412 -11.70 3.29 -18.41
C PRO A 412 -11.73 4.55 -17.54
N LYS A 413 -12.25 5.66 -18.06
CA LYS A 413 -12.52 6.89 -17.28
C LYS A 413 -13.88 6.86 -16.58
N VAL A 414 -14.79 6.04 -17.10
CA VAL A 414 -16.17 5.87 -16.62
C VAL A 414 -16.44 4.38 -16.47
N SER A 415 -17.45 4.01 -15.67
CA SER A 415 -17.79 2.61 -15.36
C SER A 415 -18.20 1.80 -16.59
N ASN A 416 -18.79 2.45 -17.60
CA ASN A 416 -19.26 1.81 -18.83
C ASN A 416 -18.85 2.66 -20.05
N PRO A 417 -17.61 2.51 -20.54
CA PRO A 417 -17.10 3.29 -21.65
C PRO A 417 -17.73 2.84 -22.97
N GLN A 418 -18.29 3.78 -23.74
CA GLN A 418 -18.93 3.46 -25.03
C GLN A 418 -18.04 3.71 -26.25
N ASP A 419 -16.98 4.51 -26.12
CA ASP A 419 -16.11 4.94 -27.21
C ASP A 419 -14.68 5.21 -26.69
N PHE A 420 -13.68 5.28 -27.58
CA PHE A 420 -12.27 5.45 -27.18
C PHE A 420 -11.94 6.81 -26.53
N SER A 421 -12.84 7.81 -26.60
CA SER A 421 -12.66 9.07 -25.87
C SER A 421 -12.80 8.89 -24.35
N ASN A 422 -13.62 7.91 -23.95
CA ASN A 422 -13.88 7.49 -22.57
C ASN A 422 -12.76 6.63 -21.96
N PHE A 423 -11.70 6.33 -22.71
CA PHE A 423 -10.50 5.70 -22.19
C PHE A 423 -9.37 6.72 -22.02
N ARG A 424 -8.54 6.49 -21.00
CA ARG A 424 -7.26 7.18 -20.79
C ARG A 424 -6.15 6.30 -21.36
N PRO A 425 -5.40 6.77 -22.39
CA PRO A 425 -4.26 6.03 -22.92
C PRO A 425 -3.06 6.18 -21.98
N ILE A 426 -2.57 5.08 -21.41
CA ILE A 426 -1.34 5.06 -20.59
C ILE A 426 -0.21 4.46 -21.40
N SER A 427 0.86 5.23 -21.59
CA SER A 427 2.08 4.86 -22.30
C SER A 427 3.02 4.05 -21.41
N LEU A 428 3.20 2.77 -21.73
CA LEU A 428 4.20 1.89 -21.12
C LEU A 428 5.50 1.96 -21.93
N CYS A 429 6.38 2.88 -21.53
CA CYS A 429 7.71 3.04 -22.11
C CYS A 429 8.69 2.00 -21.53
N ASN A 430 9.65 1.56 -22.34
CA ASN A 430 10.77 0.73 -21.89
C ASN A 430 11.57 1.43 -20.77
N PHE A 431 12.11 0.65 -19.84
CA PHE A 431 12.77 1.21 -18.66
C PHE A 431 13.96 2.11 -19.02
N CYS A 432 14.81 1.69 -19.96
CA CYS A 432 15.94 2.49 -20.42
C CYS A 432 15.50 3.83 -21.05
N ASN A 433 14.36 3.88 -21.75
CA ASN A 433 13.82 5.15 -22.26
C ASN A 433 13.36 6.05 -21.09
N LYS A 434 12.68 5.47 -20.10
CA LYS A 434 12.29 6.20 -18.87
C LYS A 434 13.52 6.71 -18.10
N LEU A 435 14.63 5.97 -18.09
CA LEU A 435 15.88 6.37 -17.47
C LEU A 435 16.41 7.66 -18.11
N LEU A 436 16.48 7.71 -19.45
CA LEU A 436 16.90 8.92 -20.19
C LEU A 436 15.98 10.11 -19.90
N SER A 437 14.67 9.93 -20.01
CA SER A 437 13.68 10.96 -19.66
C SER A 437 13.83 11.44 -18.22
N LYS A 438 14.06 10.52 -17.27
CA LYS A 438 14.13 10.82 -15.84
C LYS A 438 15.41 11.57 -15.48
N LEU A 439 16.54 11.31 -16.16
CA LEU A 439 17.77 12.08 -16.01
C LEU A 439 17.53 13.56 -16.33
N LEU A 440 16.96 13.85 -17.51
CA LEU A 440 16.64 15.22 -17.91
C LEU A 440 15.68 15.90 -16.92
N VAL A 441 14.64 15.20 -16.48
CA VAL A 441 13.67 15.71 -15.49
C VAL A 441 14.33 16.05 -14.17
N SER A 442 15.23 15.20 -13.67
CA SER A 442 15.92 15.42 -12.39
C SER A 442 16.69 16.74 -12.41
N ARG A 443 17.32 17.05 -13.55
CA ARG A 443 18.10 18.27 -13.76
C ARG A 443 17.21 19.48 -14.03
N MET A 444 16.23 19.36 -14.94
CA MET A 444 15.27 20.44 -15.25
C MET A 444 14.40 20.85 -14.05
N ALA A 445 14.13 19.94 -13.11
CA ALA A 445 13.34 20.24 -11.92
C ALA A 445 14.00 21.30 -11.01
N LEU A 446 15.30 21.55 -11.15
CA LEU A 446 16.02 22.57 -10.39
C LEU A 446 15.70 23.98 -10.90
N VAL A 447 15.51 24.15 -12.21
CA VAL A 447 15.21 25.46 -12.83
C VAL A 447 13.71 25.72 -12.95
N LEU A 448 12.87 24.66 -12.94
CA LEU A 448 11.43 24.77 -13.16
C LEU A 448 10.69 25.78 -12.26
N PRO A 449 10.98 25.91 -10.94
CA PRO A 449 10.33 26.90 -10.08
C PRO A 449 10.53 28.37 -10.51
N LYS A 450 11.66 28.67 -11.18
CA LYS A 450 12.03 29.99 -11.73
C LYS A 450 11.27 30.29 -13.02
N LEU A 451 10.99 29.27 -13.84
CA LEU A 451 10.37 29.41 -15.16
C LEU A 451 8.84 29.57 -15.09
N ILE A 452 8.20 28.78 -14.22
CA ILE A 452 6.75 28.59 -14.20
C ILE A 452 6.08 29.57 -13.25
N SER A 453 5.03 30.27 -13.71
CA SER A 453 4.25 31.23 -12.93
C SER A 453 3.69 30.62 -11.62
N PRO A 454 3.62 31.37 -10.50
CA PRO A 454 3.20 30.83 -9.20
C PRO A 454 1.76 30.30 -9.17
N GLN A 455 0.92 30.72 -10.11
CA GLN A 455 -0.46 30.24 -10.28
C GLN A 455 -0.54 28.75 -10.72
N GLN A 456 0.53 28.21 -11.33
CA GLN A 456 0.62 26.79 -11.69
C GLN A 456 1.27 26.00 -10.55
N THR A 457 0.45 25.24 -9.82
CA THR A 457 0.91 24.46 -8.66
C THR A 457 1.18 22.99 -8.98
N GLY A 458 0.75 22.50 -10.14
CA GLY A 458 0.97 21.13 -10.58
C GLY A 458 2.38 20.91 -11.10
N PHE A 459 2.97 19.75 -10.80
CA PHE A 459 4.26 19.27 -11.32
C PHE A 459 5.50 20.15 -11.10
N VAL A 460 5.41 21.20 -10.27
CA VAL A 460 6.56 22.02 -9.88
C VAL A 460 6.99 21.67 -8.46
N LYS A 461 8.28 21.33 -8.28
CA LYS A 461 8.84 20.95 -6.98
C LYS A 461 8.64 22.07 -5.95
N GLY A 462 8.22 21.70 -4.74
CA GLY A 462 7.96 22.65 -3.65
C GLY A 462 6.57 23.29 -3.64
N ARG A 463 5.74 23.09 -4.69
CA ARG A 463 4.37 23.60 -4.73
C ARG A 463 3.36 22.57 -4.21
N SER A 464 2.33 23.06 -3.53
CA SER A 464 1.33 22.25 -2.82
C SER A 464 -0.03 22.35 -3.52
N ILE A 465 -0.65 21.19 -3.80
CA ILE A 465 -2.03 21.14 -4.32
C ILE A 465 -3.03 21.78 -3.35
N SER A 466 -2.76 21.71 -2.04
CA SER A 466 -3.63 22.26 -1.02
C SER A 466 -3.73 23.77 -1.08
N ASP A 467 -2.60 24.44 -1.33
CA ASP A 467 -2.52 25.89 -1.44
C ASP A 467 -3.41 26.39 -2.60
N ASN A 468 -3.47 25.62 -3.70
CA ASN A 468 -4.29 25.94 -4.85
C ASN A 468 -5.79 25.96 -4.52
N TYR A 469 -6.36 24.85 -4.03
CA TYR A 469 -7.79 24.81 -3.76
C TYR A 469 -8.18 25.60 -2.50
N LEU A 470 -7.26 25.83 -1.55
CA LEU A 470 -7.46 26.75 -0.43
C LEU A 470 -7.61 28.19 -0.93
N LEU A 471 -6.69 28.64 -1.80
CA LEU A 471 -6.78 29.96 -2.42
C LEU A 471 -8.02 30.10 -3.30
N ALA A 472 -8.36 29.06 -4.07
CA ALA A 472 -9.61 29.02 -4.83
C ALA A 472 -10.83 29.20 -3.94
N GLN A 473 -10.90 28.51 -2.79
CA GLN A 473 -12.01 28.63 -1.83
C GLN A 473 -12.08 30.04 -1.20
N GLU A 474 -10.94 30.67 -0.92
CA GLU A 474 -10.86 32.06 -0.42
C GLU A 474 -11.31 33.10 -1.46
N LEU A 475 -11.01 32.86 -2.73
CA LEU A 475 -11.50 33.67 -3.86
C LEU A 475 -13.01 33.44 -4.09
N MET A 476 -13.49 32.19 -4.01
CA MET A 476 -14.92 31.85 -4.10
C MET A 476 -15.74 32.55 -3.01
N ALA A 477 -15.20 32.72 -1.80
CA ALA A 477 -15.86 33.49 -0.76
C ALA A 477 -16.09 34.98 -1.15
N SER A 478 -15.32 35.50 -2.11
CA SER A 478 -15.43 36.87 -2.63
C SER A 478 -16.25 36.97 -3.93
N ILE A 479 -16.80 35.86 -4.45
CA ILE A 479 -17.55 35.85 -5.72
C ILE A 479 -18.83 36.71 -5.67
N GLY A 480 -19.38 36.94 -4.48
CA GLY A 480 -20.56 37.78 -4.25
C GLY A 480 -20.27 39.28 -4.09
N ARG A 481 -19.00 39.71 -4.10
CA ARG A 481 -18.66 41.14 -3.94
C ARG A 481 -19.21 41.97 -5.09
N LYS A 482 -19.70 43.18 -4.77
CA LYS A 482 -20.26 44.11 -5.77
C LYS A 482 -19.16 44.60 -6.73
N ALA A 483 -19.33 44.29 -8.00
CA ALA A 483 -18.51 44.77 -9.11
C ALA A 483 -19.40 44.99 -10.34
N ARG A 484 -19.12 46.03 -11.15
CA ARG A 484 -19.81 46.24 -12.43
C ARG A 484 -19.63 45.00 -13.29
N GLY A 485 -20.70 44.38 -13.77
CA GLY A 485 -20.66 43.11 -14.53
C GLY A 485 -20.59 41.84 -13.67
N GLY A 486 -20.26 41.96 -12.38
CA GLY A 486 -20.15 40.84 -11.44
C GLY A 486 -18.88 40.01 -11.57
N ASN A 487 -18.51 39.31 -10.50
CA ASN A 487 -17.38 38.38 -10.50
C ASN A 487 -17.78 37.04 -11.13
N VAL A 488 -16.91 36.51 -11.98
CA VAL A 488 -17.09 35.24 -12.69
C VAL A 488 -15.82 34.40 -12.52
N ALA A 489 -15.99 33.09 -12.26
CA ALA A 489 -14.90 32.14 -12.40
C ALA A 489 -15.21 31.14 -13.53
N LEU A 490 -14.27 30.96 -14.44
CA LEU A 490 -14.36 30.02 -15.56
C LEU A 490 -13.55 28.78 -15.21
N LYS A 491 -14.18 27.61 -15.20
CA LYS A 491 -13.53 26.32 -15.07
C LYS A 491 -13.31 25.75 -16.46
N LEU A 492 -12.05 25.68 -16.88
CA LEU A 492 -11.67 25.18 -18.19
C LEU A 492 -11.42 23.66 -18.11
N ASP A 493 -11.90 22.94 -19.12
CA ASP A 493 -11.60 21.52 -19.33
C ASP A 493 -10.88 21.39 -20.69
N MET A 494 -9.67 20.83 -20.70
CA MET A 494 -8.87 20.70 -21.91
C MET A 494 -9.17 19.38 -22.63
N THR A 495 -9.40 19.43 -23.94
CA THR A 495 -9.61 18.23 -24.76
C THR A 495 -8.29 17.48 -24.92
N LYS A 496 -8.17 16.30 -24.30
CA LYS A 496 -7.02 15.39 -24.45
C LYS A 496 -5.67 16.14 -24.31
N ALA A 497 -5.53 16.85 -23.19
CA ALA A 497 -4.52 17.90 -22.97
C ALA A 497 -3.06 17.51 -23.32
N TYR A 498 -2.64 16.30 -22.93
CA TYR A 498 -1.31 15.77 -23.25
C TYR A 498 -1.20 15.36 -24.72
N ASP A 499 -2.22 14.66 -25.24
CA ASP A 499 -2.19 14.00 -26.54
C ASP A 499 -2.19 15.00 -27.71
N ARG A 500 -2.64 16.24 -27.47
CA ARG A 500 -2.72 17.31 -28.47
C ARG A 500 -1.57 18.33 -28.46
N MET A 501 -0.73 18.31 -27.44
CA MET A 501 0.36 19.29 -27.29
C MET A 501 1.30 19.23 -28.51
N SER A 502 1.51 20.38 -29.16
CA SER A 502 2.45 20.52 -30.27
C SER A 502 3.89 20.42 -29.77
N TRP A 503 4.69 19.55 -30.39
CA TRP A 503 6.12 19.45 -30.07
C TRP A 503 6.88 20.70 -30.48
N PHE A 504 6.58 21.27 -31.65
CA PHE A 504 7.22 22.49 -32.12
C PHE A 504 6.98 23.66 -31.16
N HIS A 505 5.76 23.79 -30.63
CA HIS A 505 5.45 24.78 -29.59
C HIS A 505 6.32 24.60 -28.34
N VAL A 506 6.43 23.36 -27.83
CA VAL A 506 7.26 23.06 -26.66
C VAL A 506 8.73 23.43 -26.92
N ILE A 507 9.25 23.10 -28.11
CA ILE A 507 10.62 23.45 -28.51
C ILE A 507 10.80 24.98 -28.58
N SER A 508 9.85 25.70 -29.16
CA SER A 508 9.87 27.17 -29.19
C SER A 508 9.84 27.79 -27.80
N MET A 509 9.05 27.22 -26.88
CA MET A 509 9.03 27.65 -25.46
C MET A 509 10.37 27.40 -24.77
N LEU A 510 11.01 26.25 -24.99
CA LEU A 510 12.34 25.95 -24.44
C LEU A 510 13.39 26.94 -24.96
N ARG A 511 13.40 27.21 -26.28
CA ARG A 511 14.29 28.23 -26.87
C ARG A 511 14.06 29.61 -26.27
N ALA A 512 12.79 30.04 -26.17
CA ALA A 512 12.45 31.34 -25.61
C ALA A 512 12.87 31.51 -24.14
N PHE A 513 12.79 30.43 -23.35
CA PHE A 513 13.31 30.44 -21.97
C PHE A 513 14.84 30.44 -21.87
N GLY A 514 15.56 30.19 -22.96
CA GLY A 514 17.02 30.21 -23.00
C GLY A 514 17.70 28.85 -22.84
N PHE A 515 16.99 27.74 -23.01
CA PHE A 515 17.65 26.42 -23.03
C PHE A 515 18.58 26.30 -24.24
N CYS A 516 19.75 25.70 -24.06
CA CYS A 516 20.70 25.47 -25.16
C CYS A 516 20.21 24.38 -26.13
N GLU A 517 20.67 24.44 -27.38
CA GLU A 517 20.23 23.50 -28.43
C GLU A 517 20.59 22.04 -28.13
N GLN A 518 21.63 21.77 -27.35
CA GLN A 518 21.99 20.40 -26.94
C GLN A 518 20.90 19.75 -26.07
N ILE A 519 20.32 20.51 -25.13
CA ILE A 519 19.21 20.04 -24.28
C ILE A 519 17.94 19.88 -25.11
N ILE A 520 17.68 20.85 -25.99
CA ILE A 520 16.52 20.85 -26.88
C ILE A 520 16.57 19.63 -27.80
N ASP A 521 17.73 19.30 -28.38
CA ASP A 521 17.93 18.12 -29.22
C ASP A 521 17.68 16.81 -28.44
N MET A 522 18.20 16.68 -27.21
CA MET A 522 17.93 15.52 -26.36
C MET A 522 16.43 15.34 -26.10
N ILE A 523 15.72 16.43 -25.79
CA ILE A 523 14.26 16.42 -25.60
C ILE A 523 13.57 16.05 -26.92
N TRP A 524 13.97 16.65 -28.03
CA TRP A 524 13.42 16.39 -29.36
C TRP A 524 13.53 14.92 -29.74
N ARG A 525 14.70 14.30 -29.56
CA ARG A 525 14.92 12.87 -29.83
C ARG A 525 14.02 11.96 -29.00
N LEU A 526 13.72 12.33 -27.74
CA LEU A 526 12.84 11.55 -26.86
C LEU A 526 11.36 11.66 -27.23
N ILE A 527 10.90 12.83 -27.70
CA ILE A 527 9.48 13.06 -28.02
C ILE A 527 9.12 12.74 -29.48
N SER A 528 10.03 12.98 -30.44
CA SER A 528 9.72 12.88 -31.88
C SER A 528 9.86 11.48 -32.48
N ASN A 529 10.63 10.59 -31.83
CA ASN A 529 10.89 9.24 -32.33
C ASN A 529 10.10 8.18 -31.55
N VAL A 530 8.79 8.37 -31.34
CA VAL A 530 7.95 7.46 -30.56
C VAL A 530 7.09 6.58 -31.47
N TRP A 531 7.13 5.27 -31.22
CA TRP A 531 6.35 4.25 -31.93
C TRP A 531 5.38 3.58 -30.97
N PHE A 532 4.09 3.52 -31.32
CA PHE A 532 3.03 3.01 -30.47
C PHE A 532 2.41 1.72 -31.00
N SER A 533 2.12 0.81 -30.07
CA SER A 533 1.16 -0.29 -30.25
C SER A 533 0.10 -0.20 -29.16
N ILE A 534 -1.13 -0.60 -29.44
CA ILE A 534 -2.26 -0.52 -28.50
C ILE A 534 -2.52 -1.91 -27.91
N ILE A 535 -2.66 -2.01 -26.60
CA ILE A 535 -3.02 -3.26 -25.93
C ILE A 535 -4.55 -3.37 -25.86
N ILE A 536 -5.12 -4.26 -26.66
CA ILE A 536 -6.55 -4.58 -26.66
C ILE A 536 -6.71 -6.01 -26.15
N ASN A 537 -7.48 -6.17 -25.06
CA ASN A 537 -7.81 -7.46 -24.45
C ASN A 537 -6.60 -8.40 -24.20
N GLY A 538 -5.41 -7.83 -23.98
CA GLY A 538 -4.18 -8.57 -23.68
C GLY A 538 -3.19 -8.72 -24.85
N SER A 539 -3.61 -8.39 -26.08
CA SER A 539 -2.81 -8.48 -27.30
C SER A 539 -2.36 -7.10 -27.78
N ALA A 540 -1.15 -7.01 -28.32
CA ALA A 540 -0.63 -5.78 -28.94
C ALA A 540 -1.11 -5.66 -30.38
N GLN A 541 -1.70 -4.51 -30.73
CA GLN A 541 -2.32 -4.23 -32.02
C GLN A 541 -1.74 -2.96 -32.64
N GLY A 542 -1.51 -3.00 -33.95
CA GLY A 542 -0.91 -1.92 -34.73
C GLY A 542 0.55 -1.60 -34.39
N PHE A 543 1.17 -0.75 -35.21
CA PHE A 543 2.50 -0.19 -34.96
C PHE A 543 2.67 1.11 -35.76
N PHE A 544 2.42 2.27 -35.13
CA PHE A 544 2.41 3.57 -35.82
C PHE A 544 3.28 4.60 -35.11
N LYS A 545 3.76 5.60 -35.86
CA LYS A 545 4.59 6.70 -35.34
C LYS A 545 3.70 7.90 -35.02
N SER A 546 4.01 8.59 -33.92
CA SER A 546 3.36 9.85 -33.56
C SER A 546 4.01 11.05 -34.24
N SER A 547 3.24 12.12 -34.47
CA SER A 547 3.74 13.44 -34.91
C SER A 547 3.41 14.58 -33.95
N ARG A 548 2.65 14.32 -32.88
CA ARG A 548 2.36 15.25 -31.78
C ARG A 548 1.99 14.52 -30.49
N GLY A 549 1.94 15.29 -29.39
CA GLY A 549 1.42 14.83 -28.11
C GLY A 549 2.49 14.28 -27.18
N LEU A 550 2.26 14.39 -25.89
CA LEU A 550 3.18 13.95 -24.83
C LEU A 550 2.73 12.60 -24.24
N ARG A 551 3.68 11.68 -24.05
CA ARG A 551 3.40 10.32 -23.56
C ARG A 551 2.88 10.32 -22.12
N GLN A 552 1.64 9.90 -21.90
CA GLN A 552 1.05 9.77 -20.56
C GLN A 552 1.65 8.58 -19.79
N GLY A 553 2.66 8.81 -18.96
CA GLY A 553 3.41 7.77 -18.23
C GLY A 553 4.93 7.86 -18.41
N ASP A 554 5.39 8.75 -19.28
CA ASP A 554 6.79 9.15 -19.40
C ASP A 554 7.14 10.22 -18.35
N PRO A 555 8.23 10.07 -17.57
CA PRO A 555 8.66 11.07 -16.59
C PRO A 555 8.83 12.50 -17.14
N LEU A 556 9.20 12.66 -18.42
CA LEU A 556 9.48 13.97 -19.03
C LEU A 556 8.22 14.76 -19.38
N SER A 557 7.14 14.06 -19.74
CA SER A 557 5.90 14.68 -20.22
C SER A 557 5.29 15.74 -19.29
N PRO A 558 5.20 15.56 -17.95
CA PRO A 558 4.62 16.58 -17.07
C PRO A 558 5.41 17.90 -17.04
N VAL A 559 6.74 17.83 -17.13
CA VAL A 559 7.61 19.03 -17.16
C VAL A 559 7.40 19.80 -18.46
N LEU A 560 7.41 19.10 -19.58
CA LEU A 560 7.16 19.71 -20.89
C LEU A 560 5.75 20.27 -21.01
N PHE A 561 4.76 19.61 -20.39
CA PHE A 561 3.38 20.09 -20.36
C PHE A 561 3.26 21.43 -19.64
N VAL A 562 3.82 21.56 -18.43
CA VAL A 562 3.73 22.83 -17.68
C VAL A 562 4.53 23.95 -18.35
N ILE A 563 5.67 23.64 -18.98
CA ILE A 563 6.42 24.60 -19.82
C ILE A 563 5.54 25.04 -21.00
N GLY A 564 4.92 24.11 -21.71
CA GLY A 564 4.05 24.42 -22.85
C GLY A 564 2.81 25.23 -22.47
N SER A 565 2.22 24.98 -21.30
CA SER A 565 1.05 25.70 -20.79
C SER A 565 1.36 27.05 -20.13
N GLU A 566 2.63 27.37 -19.88
CA GLU A 566 3.05 28.62 -19.24
C GLU A 566 2.69 29.87 -20.06
N LEU A 567 2.60 29.73 -21.40
CA LEU A 567 2.18 30.81 -22.29
C LEU A 567 0.77 31.34 -21.93
N LEU A 568 -0.17 30.43 -21.61
CA LEU A 568 -1.51 30.81 -21.17
C LEU A 568 -1.46 31.56 -19.84
N SER A 569 -0.67 31.09 -18.88
CA SER A 569 -0.52 31.72 -17.57
C SER A 569 0.01 33.15 -17.67
N ARG A 570 1.05 33.37 -18.49
CA ARG A 570 1.64 34.70 -18.71
C ARG A 570 0.69 35.61 -19.49
N GLY A 571 0.00 35.10 -20.50
CA GLY A 571 -1.03 35.86 -21.22
C GLY A 571 -2.18 36.31 -20.31
N LEU A 572 -2.62 35.47 -19.37
CA LEU A 572 -3.65 35.86 -18.39
C LEU A 572 -3.14 36.87 -17.36
N ASN A 573 -1.88 36.74 -16.92
CA ASN A 573 -1.26 37.71 -16.01
C ASN A 573 -1.08 39.09 -16.67
N GLU A 574 -0.69 39.13 -17.94
CA GLU A 574 -0.54 40.35 -18.73
C GLU A 574 -1.88 41.09 -18.93
N LEU A 575 -3.02 40.39 -18.95
CA LEU A 575 -4.32 41.06 -18.94
C LEU A 575 -4.53 41.93 -17.68
N ALA A 576 -4.08 41.48 -16.51
CA ALA A 576 -4.28 42.21 -15.27
C ALA A 576 -3.49 43.52 -15.18
N SER A 577 -2.41 43.68 -15.95
CA SER A 577 -1.66 44.93 -16.03
C SER A 577 -2.24 45.93 -17.04
N ARG A 578 -3.19 45.54 -17.88
CA ARG A 578 -3.80 46.43 -18.87
C ARG A 578 -4.83 47.36 -18.22
N ARG A 579 -4.67 48.68 -18.43
CA ARG A 579 -5.58 49.72 -17.89
C ARG A 579 -7.05 49.50 -18.24
N ASN A 580 -7.34 48.92 -19.41
CA ASN A 580 -8.70 48.71 -19.91
C ASN A 580 -9.32 47.35 -19.51
N TYR A 581 -8.62 46.52 -18.74
CA TYR A 581 -9.14 45.23 -18.29
C TYR A 581 -9.72 45.35 -16.88
N ILE A 582 -10.96 44.89 -16.72
CA ILE A 582 -11.61 44.78 -15.41
C ILE A 582 -11.55 43.30 -15.00
N GLY A 583 -10.70 43.00 -14.02
CA GLY A 583 -10.54 41.65 -13.49
C GLY A 583 -11.55 41.27 -12.41
N PHE A 584 -11.31 40.11 -11.79
CA PHE A 584 -12.04 39.65 -10.62
C PHE A 584 -11.78 40.56 -9.41
N ARG A 585 -12.84 41.04 -8.75
CA ARG A 585 -12.71 41.93 -7.60
C ARG A 585 -12.55 41.12 -6.31
N GLY A 586 -11.30 40.98 -5.85
CA GLY A 586 -10.92 40.29 -4.62
C GLY A 586 -11.06 41.13 -3.34
N PRO A 587 -10.53 40.62 -2.21
CA PRO A 587 -10.29 41.38 -0.98
C PRO A 587 -9.38 42.59 -1.20
N THR A 588 -9.65 43.70 -0.50
CA THR A 588 -8.86 44.93 -0.57
C THR A 588 -7.46 44.68 0.00
N GLY A 589 -6.41 45.21 -0.65
CA GLY A 589 -5.02 45.02 -0.23
C GLY A 589 -4.38 43.70 -0.67
N CYS A 590 -5.12 42.83 -1.37
CA CYS A 590 -4.59 41.59 -1.93
C CYS A 590 -4.21 41.75 -3.40
N GLN A 591 -3.18 41.04 -3.85
CA GLN A 591 -2.81 40.96 -5.27
C GLN A 591 -3.98 40.38 -6.10
N ALA A 592 -4.15 40.90 -7.31
CA ALA A 592 -5.12 40.37 -8.26
C ALA A 592 -4.69 38.97 -8.74
N ILE A 593 -5.49 37.95 -8.43
CA ILE A 593 -5.29 36.58 -8.92
C ILE A 593 -6.13 36.40 -10.20
N THR A 594 -5.48 36.19 -11.33
CA THR A 594 -6.12 36.03 -12.65
C THR A 594 -6.57 34.60 -12.90
N HIS A 595 -5.79 33.62 -12.42
CA HIS A 595 -6.08 32.21 -12.60
C HIS A 595 -5.39 31.35 -11.54
N LEU A 596 -5.81 30.10 -11.43
CA LEU A 596 -5.16 29.03 -10.69
C LEU A 596 -5.13 27.78 -11.57
N ALA A 597 -3.98 27.12 -11.63
CA ALA A 597 -3.78 25.93 -12.44
C ALA A 597 -3.15 24.80 -11.62
N PHE A 598 -3.63 23.58 -11.88
CA PHE A 598 -2.95 22.36 -11.46
C PHE A 598 -2.89 21.45 -12.69
N ALA A 599 -1.77 21.53 -13.42
CA ALA A 599 -1.67 20.97 -14.77
C ALA A 599 -2.77 21.50 -15.70
N ASP A 600 -3.63 20.62 -16.24
CA ASP A 600 -4.72 20.93 -17.16
C ASP A 600 -5.99 21.45 -16.48
N ASP A 601 -6.14 21.28 -15.16
CA ASP A 601 -7.26 21.82 -14.39
C ASP A 601 -7.07 23.32 -14.09
N ILE A 602 -7.73 24.19 -14.86
CA ILE A 602 -7.55 25.65 -14.79
C ILE A 602 -8.84 26.36 -14.34
N LEU A 603 -8.74 27.21 -13.32
CA LEU A 603 -9.75 28.20 -12.94
C LEU A 603 -9.28 29.60 -13.33
N VAL A 604 -10.05 30.31 -14.15
CA VAL A 604 -9.78 31.71 -14.53
C VAL A 604 -10.76 32.62 -13.80
N PHE A 605 -10.24 33.64 -13.11
CA PHE A 605 -11.02 34.62 -12.35
C PHE A 605 -11.12 35.92 -13.15
N THR A 606 -12.33 36.30 -13.52
CA THR A 606 -12.58 37.47 -14.38
C THR A 606 -13.87 38.20 -13.99
N ASN A 607 -14.23 39.20 -14.78
CA ASN A 607 -15.46 39.97 -14.67
C ASN A 607 -16.49 39.53 -15.72
N GLY A 608 -17.79 39.63 -15.39
CA GLY A 608 -18.90 39.27 -16.28
C GLY A 608 -19.28 40.33 -17.32
N SER A 609 -18.46 41.37 -17.51
CA SER A 609 -18.60 42.33 -18.61
C SER A 609 -18.17 41.69 -19.94
N SER A 610 -18.84 42.08 -21.03
CA SER A 610 -18.55 41.53 -22.36
C SER A 610 -17.10 41.76 -22.78
N MET A 611 -16.54 42.94 -22.47
CA MET A 611 -15.16 43.30 -22.79
C MET A 611 -14.14 42.41 -22.08
N ALA A 612 -14.29 42.20 -20.76
CA ALA A 612 -13.39 41.34 -19.99
C ALA A 612 -13.46 39.87 -20.46
N LEU A 613 -14.66 39.36 -20.74
CA LEU A 613 -14.84 38.00 -21.26
C LEU A 613 -14.22 37.81 -22.65
N GLN A 614 -14.37 38.79 -23.55
CA GLN A 614 -13.76 38.75 -24.88
C GLN A 614 -12.23 38.80 -24.81
N GLN A 615 -11.66 39.61 -23.91
CA GLN A 615 -10.21 39.68 -23.72
C GLN A 615 -9.64 38.35 -23.21
N VAL A 616 -10.29 37.72 -22.23
CA VAL A 616 -9.90 36.38 -21.76
C VAL A 616 -10.02 35.33 -22.88
N LYS A 617 -11.13 35.35 -23.64
CA LYS A 617 -11.35 34.44 -24.77
C LYS A 617 -10.24 34.56 -25.83
N ARG A 618 -9.84 35.78 -26.18
CA ARG A 618 -8.75 36.03 -27.14
C ARG A 618 -7.42 35.44 -26.67
N VAL A 619 -7.09 35.55 -25.38
CA VAL A 619 -5.86 34.94 -24.82
C VAL A 619 -5.92 33.41 -24.93
N ILE A 620 -7.06 32.81 -24.61
CA ILE A 620 -7.28 31.36 -24.75
C ILE A 620 -7.11 30.95 -26.22
N GLU A 621 -7.76 31.65 -27.16
CA GLU A 621 -7.70 31.35 -28.61
C GLU A 621 -6.27 31.44 -29.16
N LYS A 622 -5.52 32.49 -28.81
CA LYS A 622 -4.10 32.63 -29.20
C LYS A 622 -3.25 31.50 -28.63
N ASN A 623 -3.47 31.11 -27.37
CA ASN A 623 -2.77 29.97 -26.78
C ASN A 623 -3.13 28.65 -27.48
N GLN A 624 -4.40 28.44 -27.84
CA GLN A 624 -4.84 27.25 -28.58
C GLN A 624 -4.16 27.15 -29.95
N GLN A 625 -4.04 28.26 -30.67
CA GLN A 625 -3.37 28.33 -31.97
C GLN A 625 -1.88 27.97 -31.86
N SER A 626 -1.18 28.49 -30.85
CA SER A 626 0.25 28.20 -30.65
C SER A 626 0.49 26.78 -30.12
N SER A 627 -0.20 26.39 -29.05
CA SER A 627 0.11 25.16 -28.31
C SER A 627 -0.49 23.88 -28.90
N GLY A 628 -1.50 24.01 -29.77
CA GLY A 628 -2.32 22.90 -30.25
C GLY A 628 -3.34 22.38 -29.21
N GLN A 629 -3.31 22.90 -27.97
CA GLN A 629 -4.34 22.58 -26.97
C GLN A 629 -5.69 23.16 -27.40
N LEU A 630 -6.78 22.53 -26.97
CA LEU A 630 -8.14 23.03 -27.19
C LEU A 630 -8.95 22.94 -25.91
N VAL A 631 -9.65 24.02 -25.56
CA VAL A 631 -10.67 24.00 -24.51
C VAL A 631 -11.90 23.25 -25.02
N ASN A 632 -12.49 22.41 -24.18
CA ASN A 632 -13.76 21.72 -24.42
C ASN A 632 -14.91 22.59 -23.89
N PRO A 633 -15.71 23.26 -24.74
CA PRO A 633 -16.76 24.16 -24.25
C PRO A 633 -17.90 23.42 -23.53
N GLN A 634 -18.16 22.16 -23.90
CA GLN A 634 -19.23 21.34 -23.32
C GLN A 634 -18.91 20.87 -21.89
N LYS A 635 -17.63 20.61 -21.61
CA LYS A 635 -17.15 20.21 -20.28
C LYS A 635 -16.72 21.40 -19.42
N SER A 636 -16.33 22.49 -20.07
CA SER A 636 -16.03 23.75 -19.40
C SER A 636 -17.30 24.37 -18.83
N GLY A 637 -17.12 25.13 -17.75
CA GLY A 637 -18.24 25.74 -17.05
C GLY A 637 -17.89 27.09 -16.45
N TYR A 638 -18.91 27.85 -16.08
CA TYR A 638 -18.73 29.11 -15.38
C TYR A 638 -19.48 29.12 -14.04
N LEU A 639 -18.92 29.82 -13.07
CA LEU A 639 -19.43 30.02 -11.72
C LEU A 639 -19.67 31.50 -11.50
N VAL A 640 -20.80 31.80 -10.87
CA VAL A 640 -21.23 33.14 -10.47
C VAL A 640 -21.98 33.07 -9.15
N HIS A 641 -21.98 34.17 -8.41
CA HIS A 641 -22.82 34.26 -7.22
C HIS A 641 -24.31 34.10 -7.58
N PRO A 642 -25.13 33.41 -6.75
CA PRO A 642 -26.56 33.24 -7.01
C PRO A 642 -27.36 34.53 -7.22
N SER A 643 -26.87 35.68 -6.74
CA SER A 643 -27.51 36.99 -6.92
C SER A 643 -27.28 37.63 -8.30
N ILE A 644 -26.39 37.10 -9.14
CA ILE A 644 -26.15 37.64 -10.49
C ILE A 644 -27.41 37.50 -11.34
N SER A 645 -27.82 38.54 -12.06
CA SER A 645 -29.06 38.56 -12.84
C SER A 645 -29.08 37.53 -13.98
N PRO A 646 -30.25 36.96 -14.34
CA PRO A 646 -30.38 36.05 -15.48
C PRO A 646 -29.89 36.64 -16.80
N SER A 647 -30.12 37.93 -17.04
CA SER A 647 -29.62 38.63 -18.23
C SER A 647 -28.09 38.61 -18.32
N ARG A 648 -27.39 38.82 -17.20
CA ARG A 648 -25.93 38.73 -17.14
C ARG A 648 -25.43 37.31 -17.38
N ARG A 649 -26.12 36.30 -16.84
CA ARG A 649 -25.82 34.87 -17.09
C ARG A 649 -25.89 34.53 -18.58
N ARG A 650 -26.95 34.99 -19.27
CA ARG A 650 -27.09 34.80 -20.73
C ARG A 650 -25.96 35.45 -21.54
N VAL A 651 -25.42 36.59 -21.10
CA VAL A 651 -24.26 37.21 -21.75
C VAL A 651 -23.01 36.34 -21.60
N ILE A 652 -22.76 35.80 -20.41
CA ILE A 652 -21.62 34.91 -20.15
C ILE A 652 -21.75 33.64 -21.01
N GLU A 653 -22.92 33.01 -21.00
CA GLU A 653 -23.22 31.81 -21.80
C GLU A 653 -23.03 32.05 -23.31
N ARG A 654 -23.52 33.18 -23.83
CA ARG A 654 -23.40 33.51 -25.26
C ARG A 654 -21.95 33.72 -25.69
N LEU A 655 -21.13 34.37 -24.86
CA LEU A 655 -19.75 34.71 -25.23
C LEU A 655 -18.78 33.53 -25.04
N THR A 656 -18.97 32.77 -23.96
CA THR A 656 -18.07 31.68 -23.58
C THR A 656 -18.49 30.32 -24.14
N HIS A 657 -19.78 30.15 -24.44
CA HIS A 657 -20.41 28.85 -24.74
C HIS A 657 -20.31 27.83 -23.59
N PHE A 658 -19.95 28.28 -22.39
CA PHE A 658 -19.80 27.41 -21.22
C PHE A 658 -21.11 27.22 -20.48
N SER A 659 -21.27 26.04 -19.88
CA SER A 659 -22.43 25.72 -19.06
C SER A 659 -22.32 26.35 -17.66
N ARG A 660 -23.45 26.81 -17.11
CA ARG A 660 -23.48 27.30 -15.72
C ARG A 660 -23.29 26.14 -14.76
N GLN A 661 -22.33 26.27 -13.85
CA GLN A 661 -22.15 25.37 -12.73
C GLN A 661 -22.73 25.99 -11.44
N VAL A 662 -23.20 25.15 -10.53
CA VAL A 662 -23.85 25.56 -9.28
C VAL A 662 -23.08 24.97 -8.10
N PHE A 663 -22.83 25.79 -7.08
CA PHE A 663 -22.14 25.35 -5.87
C PHE A 663 -22.96 24.30 -5.08
N PRO A 664 -22.30 23.32 -4.43
CA PRO A 664 -20.85 23.09 -4.45
C PRO A 664 -20.38 22.42 -5.74
N ILE A 665 -19.15 22.71 -6.18
CA ILE A 665 -18.52 22.04 -7.32
C ILE A 665 -17.24 21.33 -6.91
N ARG A 666 -16.88 20.24 -7.61
CA ARG A 666 -15.62 19.53 -7.37
C ARG A 666 -14.48 20.16 -8.18
N TYR A 667 -13.40 20.54 -7.50
CA TYR A 667 -12.17 21.06 -8.08
C TYR A 667 -10.97 20.43 -7.36
N LEU A 668 -10.08 19.76 -8.11
CA LEU A 668 -8.93 19.03 -7.55
C LEU A 668 -9.30 18.06 -6.41
N GLY A 669 -10.48 17.45 -6.48
CA GLY A 669 -11.00 16.57 -5.42
C GLY A 669 -11.60 17.27 -4.21
N PHE A 670 -11.52 18.60 -4.11
CA PHE A 670 -12.10 19.41 -3.04
C PHE A 670 -13.44 20.06 -3.49
N PRO A 671 -14.48 20.09 -2.63
CA PRO A 671 -15.73 20.77 -2.95
C PRO A 671 -15.62 22.27 -2.69
N LEU A 672 -15.60 23.08 -3.75
CA LEU A 672 -15.69 24.54 -3.66
C LEU A 672 -17.14 24.95 -3.39
N TYR A 673 -17.36 25.87 -2.47
CA TYR A 673 -18.67 26.38 -2.11
C TYR A 673 -18.67 27.89 -1.82
N SER A 674 -19.85 28.50 -1.89
CA SER A 674 -20.08 29.89 -1.48
C SER A 674 -20.86 29.92 -0.17
N GLY A 675 -20.41 30.73 0.80
CA GLY A 675 -21.03 30.86 2.12
C GLY A 675 -20.52 29.85 3.15
N ARG A 676 -21.41 29.37 4.04
CA ARG A 676 -21.04 28.44 5.12
C ARG A 676 -20.89 27.01 4.58
N GLY A 677 -19.80 26.34 4.98
CA GLY A 677 -19.59 24.92 4.70
C GLY A 677 -20.62 24.06 5.41
N LYS A 678 -21.10 23.00 4.74
CA LYS A 678 -22.04 22.01 5.30
C LYS A 678 -21.38 20.64 5.29
N ALA A 679 -21.64 19.81 6.30
CA ALA A 679 -21.15 18.43 6.35
C ALA A 679 -21.53 17.62 5.10
N ALA A 680 -22.71 17.89 4.54
CA ALA A 680 -23.21 17.26 3.31
C ALA A 680 -22.28 17.44 2.10
N TYR A 681 -21.49 18.53 2.02
CA TYR A 681 -20.58 18.77 0.90
C TYR A 681 -19.43 17.75 0.82
N PHE A 682 -19.22 17.01 1.90
CA PHE A 682 -18.14 16.06 2.04
C PHE A 682 -18.63 14.61 2.16
N GLY A 683 -19.93 14.37 1.97
CA GLY A 683 -20.54 13.04 2.04
C GLY A 683 -19.94 12.05 1.03
N GLU A 684 -19.43 12.54 -0.12
CA GLU A 684 -18.74 11.71 -1.12
C GLU A 684 -17.50 10.99 -0.56
N VAL A 685 -16.85 11.53 0.47
CA VAL A 685 -15.69 10.88 1.09
C VAL A 685 -16.10 9.74 2.01
N CYS A 686 -17.20 9.90 2.77
CA CYS A 686 -17.82 8.77 3.44
C CYS A 686 -18.20 7.68 2.43
N GLN A 687 -18.82 8.07 1.30
CA GLN A 687 -19.17 7.15 0.22
C GLN A 687 -17.95 6.44 -0.34
N SER A 688 -16.84 7.15 -0.55
CA SER A 688 -15.60 6.57 -1.07
C SER A 688 -14.98 5.56 -0.10
N VAL A 689 -15.00 5.84 1.21
CA VAL A 689 -14.58 4.90 2.26
C VAL A 689 -15.48 3.68 2.29
N VAL A 690 -16.80 3.87 2.29
CA VAL A 690 -17.79 2.78 2.28
C VAL A 690 -17.64 1.92 1.03
N ALA A 691 -17.65 2.51 -0.16
CA ALA A 691 -17.47 1.80 -1.42
C ALA A 691 -16.17 0.99 -1.43
N ARG A 692 -15.09 1.53 -0.82
CA ARG A 692 -13.82 0.81 -0.71
C ARG A 692 -13.92 -0.38 0.26
N VAL A 693 -14.50 -0.19 1.44
CA VAL A 693 -14.77 -1.26 2.42
C VAL A 693 -15.58 -2.38 1.76
N MET A 694 -16.62 -2.01 1.04
CA MET A 694 -17.55 -2.93 0.37
C MET A 694 -16.90 -3.61 -0.85
N SER A 695 -15.95 -2.96 -1.52
CA SER A 695 -15.20 -3.57 -2.63
C SER A 695 -14.27 -4.70 -2.17
N TRP A 696 -13.95 -4.76 -0.88
CA TRP A 696 -13.09 -5.80 -0.33
C TRP A 696 -13.94 -6.98 0.11
N LYS A 697 -13.61 -8.16 -0.43
CA LYS A 697 -14.13 -9.45 0.02
C LYS A 697 -13.70 -9.71 1.46
N SER A 698 -14.30 -9.03 2.45
CA SER A 698 -13.75 -8.96 3.80
C SER A 698 -13.72 -10.31 4.51
N ARG A 699 -14.45 -11.31 4.01
CA ARG A 699 -14.42 -12.69 4.47
C ARG A 699 -13.08 -13.37 4.17
N LEU A 700 -12.43 -12.99 3.08
CA LEU A 700 -11.11 -13.51 2.75
C LEU A 700 -10.04 -12.92 3.69
N LEU A 701 -10.26 -11.75 4.29
CA LEU A 701 -9.24 -11.04 5.05
C LEU A 701 -9.26 -11.40 6.54
N SER A 702 -8.08 -11.69 7.11
CA SER A 702 -7.94 -11.79 8.56
C SER A 702 -8.19 -10.44 9.24
N THR A 703 -8.44 -10.43 10.56
CA THR A 703 -8.52 -9.18 11.33
C THR A 703 -7.24 -8.33 11.21
N GLY A 704 -6.07 -8.99 11.09
CA GLY A 704 -4.81 -8.32 10.81
C GLY A 704 -4.80 -7.67 9.43
N GLY A 705 -5.27 -8.37 8.39
CA GLY A 705 -5.42 -7.82 7.04
C GLY A 705 -6.38 -6.63 6.98
N LYS A 706 -7.51 -6.69 7.69
CA LYS A 706 -8.46 -5.57 7.83
C LYS A 706 -7.82 -4.35 8.50
N LEU A 707 -7.01 -4.56 9.53
CA LEU A 707 -6.28 -3.49 10.22
C LEU A 707 -5.30 -2.77 9.30
N VAL A 708 -4.55 -3.52 8.47
CA VAL A 708 -3.64 -2.94 7.46
C VAL A 708 -4.40 -2.06 6.47
N LEU A 709 -5.54 -2.55 5.98
CA LEU A 709 -6.38 -1.79 5.04
C LEU A 709 -6.96 -0.52 5.68
N ILE A 710 -7.37 -0.58 6.95
CA ILE A 710 -7.80 0.61 7.69
C ILE A 710 -6.66 1.63 7.75
N LYS A 711 -5.50 1.24 8.27
CA LYS A 711 -4.37 2.14 8.49
C LYS A 711 -3.83 2.77 7.21
N HIS A 712 -3.66 1.97 6.16
CA HIS A 712 -2.92 2.38 4.96
C HIS A 712 -3.81 2.78 3.79
N VAL A 713 -5.09 2.37 3.78
CA VAL A 713 -6.02 2.71 2.70
C VAL A 713 -7.16 3.58 3.18
N LEU A 714 -7.97 3.13 4.15
CA LEU A 714 -9.17 3.88 4.57
C LEU A 714 -8.80 5.19 5.26
N SER A 715 -7.82 5.19 6.16
CA SER A 715 -7.33 6.40 6.83
C SER A 715 -6.65 7.37 5.87
N ALA A 716 -6.20 6.93 4.68
CA ALA A 716 -5.57 7.77 3.67
C ALA A 716 -6.58 8.51 2.77
N ILE A 717 -7.75 7.92 2.51
CA ILE A 717 -8.80 8.51 1.66
C ILE A 717 -9.20 9.95 2.10
N PRO A 718 -9.48 10.23 3.40
CA PRO A 718 -9.89 11.58 3.80
C PRO A 718 -8.73 12.59 3.88
N VAL A 719 -7.47 12.16 3.84
CA VAL A 719 -6.29 13.03 4.09
C VAL A 719 -6.25 14.23 3.15
N HIS A 720 -6.56 14.03 1.86
CA HIS A 720 -6.58 15.11 0.87
C HIS A 720 -7.62 16.20 1.20
N LEU A 721 -8.72 15.84 1.85
CA LEU A 721 -9.70 16.84 2.31
C LEU A 721 -9.30 17.44 3.65
N LEU A 722 -8.72 16.64 4.56
CA LEU A 722 -8.32 17.10 5.90
C LEU A 722 -7.35 18.29 5.87
N SER A 723 -6.55 18.42 4.80
CA SER A 723 -5.65 19.56 4.59
C SER A 723 -6.36 20.92 4.41
N ALA A 724 -7.67 20.96 4.12
CA ALA A 724 -8.39 22.24 4.00
C ALA A 724 -9.83 22.26 4.51
N ALA A 725 -10.44 21.10 4.70
CA ALA A 725 -11.79 20.96 5.21
C ALA A 725 -12.01 21.80 6.48
N VAL A 726 -13.24 22.27 6.68
CA VAL A 726 -13.63 22.92 7.94
C VAL A 726 -14.99 22.41 8.39
N GLY A 727 -15.20 22.27 9.70
CA GLY A 727 -16.49 21.84 10.27
C GLY A 727 -16.83 20.37 10.00
N PHE A 728 -15.84 19.49 10.05
CA PHE A 728 -15.93 18.09 9.57
C PHE A 728 -16.23 17.03 10.64
N GLY A 729 -16.51 17.44 11.88
CA GLY A 729 -16.56 16.51 13.02
C GLY A 729 -17.58 15.38 12.89
N SER A 730 -18.76 15.65 12.31
CA SER A 730 -19.78 14.60 12.07
C SER A 730 -19.34 13.58 11.03
N VAL A 731 -18.63 14.01 9.99
CA VAL A 731 -18.10 13.15 8.93
C VAL A 731 -16.98 12.25 9.47
N PHE A 732 -16.13 12.75 10.38
CA PHE A 732 -15.12 11.93 11.06
C PHE A 732 -15.77 10.76 11.80
N ARG A 733 -16.82 11.04 12.59
CA ARG A 733 -17.55 10.00 13.33
C ARG A 733 -18.13 8.95 12.40
N GLN A 734 -18.71 9.35 11.26
CA GLN A 734 -19.25 8.41 10.29
C GLN A 734 -18.16 7.51 9.67
N ILE A 735 -17.03 8.08 9.26
CA ILE A 735 -15.90 7.32 8.70
C ILE A 735 -15.33 6.35 9.74
N GLU A 736 -15.11 6.81 10.96
CA GLU A 736 -14.57 6.00 12.06
C GLU A 736 -15.54 4.87 12.44
N GLN A 737 -16.85 5.13 12.44
CA GLN A 737 -17.87 4.10 12.64
C GLN A 737 -17.85 3.04 11.52
N VAL A 738 -17.71 3.44 10.26
CA VAL A 738 -17.59 2.50 9.12
C VAL A 738 -16.33 1.64 9.28
N CYS A 739 -15.20 2.24 9.66
CA CYS A 739 -13.95 1.50 9.89
C CYS A 739 -14.06 0.54 11.08
N ALA A 740 -14.72 0.95 12.17
CA ALA A 740 -14.98 0.09 13.33
C ALA A 740 -15.86 -1.10 12.95
N ARG A 741 -16.96 -0.87 12.21
CA ARG A 741 -17.82 -1.93 11.69
C ARG A 741 -17.08 -2.87 10.75
N PHE A 742 -16.22 -2.35 9.88
CA PHE A 742 -15.39 -3.18 9.00
C PHE A 742 -14.43 -4.08 9.78
N LEU A 743 -13.76 -3.54 10.82
CA LEU A 743 -12.81 -4.29 11.65
C LEU A 743 -13.51 -5.43 12.42
N TRP A 744 -14.61 -5.10 13.11
CA TRP A 744 -15.29 -6.03 14.02
C TRP A 744 -16.34 -6.91 13.34
N GLY A 745 -16.88 -6.48 12.20
CA GLY A 745 -17.96 -7.18 11.50
C GLY A 745 -17.51 -8.47 10.81
N SER A 746 -18.37 -9.49 10.89
CA SER A 746 -18.38 -10.68 10.03
C SER A 746 -19.83 -11.18 9.98
N SER A 747 -20.31 -11.52 8.78
CA SER A 747 -21.57 -12.19 8.43
C SER A 747 -22.50 -12.64 9.57
N GLY A 748 -23.78 -12.25 9.47
CA GLY A 748 -24.85 -12.62 10.39
C GLY A 748 -25.43 -11.39 11.09
N GLN A 749 -26.76 -11.32 11.21
CA GLN A 749 -27.55 -10.16 11.65
C GLN A 749 -27.28 -9.62 13.07
N VAL A 750 -26.20 -10.03 13.74
CA VAL A 750 -25.82 -9.52 15.06
C VAL A 750 -24.50 -8.76 14.95
N SER A 751 -24.57 -7.46 15.23
CA SER A 751 -23.38 -6.62 15.43
C SER A 751 -22.45 -7.30 16.43
N LYS A 752 -21.30 -7.84 15.99
CA LYS A 752 -20.27 -8.34 16.91
C LYS A 752 -19.91 -7.25 17.92
N PHE A 753 -19.83 -7.65 19.18
CA PHE A 753 -19.46 -6.77 20.28
C PHE A 753 -18.09 -6.11 20.00
N GLN A 754 -18.01 -4.78 20.13
CA GLN A 754 -16.78 -4.03 19.93
C GLN A 754 -15.89 -4.14 21.18
N TRP A 755 -15.03 -5.16 21.19
CA TRP A 755 -14.18 -5.51 22.33
C TRP A 755 -13.21 -4.39 22.76
N ILE A 756 -12.76 -3.57 21.82
CA ILE A 756 -11.89 -2.41 22.08
C ILE A 756 -12.55 -1.17 21.46
N SER A 757 -12.65 -0.10 22.24
CA SER A 757 -13.21 1.17 21.78
C SER A 757 -12.34 1.79 20.69
N TRP A 758 -12.96 2.52 19.76
CA TRP A 758 -12.22 3.19 18.69
C TRP A 758 -11.12 4.14 19.20
N PRO A 759 -11.34 4.97 20.23
CA PRO A 759 -10.27 5.79 20.81
C PRO A 759 -9.08 4.97 21.34
N GLN A 760 -9.32 3.83 21.97
CA GLN A 760 -8.25 2.94 22.44
C GLN A 760 -7.48 2.33 21.26
N LEU A 761 -8.16 1.92 20.19
CA LEU A 761 -7.50 1.45 18.96
C LEU A 761 -6.60 2.53 18.33
N CYS A 762 -6.96 3.80 18.48
CA CYS A 762 -6.20 4.91 17.92
C CYS A 762 -4.90 5.24 18.68
N LEU A 763 -4.70 4.71 19.89
CA LEU A 763 -3.45 4.92 20.61
C LEU A 763 -2.27 4.26 19.89
N PRO A 764 -1.05 4.79 20.05
CA PRO A 764 0.18 4.11 19.64
C PRO A 764 0.27 2.69 20.19
N VAL A 765 1.04 1.85 19.51
CA VAL A 765 1.18 0.42 19.86
C VAL A 765 1.81 0.22 21.24
N ASP A 766 2.72 1.11 21.61
CA ASP A 766 3.43 1.19 22.88
C ASP A 766 2.59 1.80 24.01
N GLU A 767 1.47 2.44 23.68
CA GLU A 767 0.48 3.00 24.62
C GLU A 767 -0.77 2.11 24.74
N GLY A 768 -0.68 0.87 24.24
CA GLY A 768 -1.76 -0.13 24.32
C GLY A 768 -2.86 0.01 23.29
N GLY A 769 -2.64 0.78 22.23
CA GLY A 769 -3.51 0.79 21.06
C GLY A 769 -2.99 -0.08 19.93
N VAL A 770 -3.51 0.19 18.73
CA VAL A 770 -3.06 -0.48 17.50
C VAL A 770 -2.45 0.49 16.51
N GLY A 771 -2.33 1.78 16.81
CA GLY A 771 -1.71 2.79 15.95
C GLY A 771 -2.57 3.23 14.76
N ILE A 772 -3.91 3.19 14.89
CA ILE A 772 -4.80 3.87 13.93
C ILE A 772 -4.77 5.37 14.22
N ARG A 773 -4.70 6.24 13.22
CA ARG A 773 -4.72 7.68 13.49
C ARG A 773 -6.15 8.20 13.61
N LYS A 774 -6.47 8.82 14.73
CA LYS A 774 -7.76 9.47 14.95
C LYS A 774 -7.92 10.69 14.03
N LEU A 775 -9.02 10.77 13.29
CA LEU A 775 -9.16 11.78 12.22
C LEU A 775 -9.21 13.21 12.77
N SER A 776 -9.75 13.40 13.98
CA SER A 776 -9.77 14.71 14.65
C SER A 776 -8.37 15.22 15.00
N GLU A 777 -7.45 14.32 15.36
CA GLU A 777 -6.06 14.69 15.71
C GLU A 777 -5.24 14.93 14.45
N VAL A 778 -5.46 14.13 13.40
CA VAL A 778 -4.88 14.39 12.07
C VAL A 778 -5.34 15.75 11.54
N TYR A 779 -6.61 16.10 11.73
CA TYR A 779 -7.14 17.43 11.38
C TYR A 779 -6.40 18.55 12.12
N SER A 780 -6.17 18.43 13.43
CA SER A 780 -5.41 19.40 14.21
C SER A 780 -3.95 19.51 13.75
N ALA A 781 -3.31 18.40 13.41
CA ALA A 781 -1.96 18.40 12.86
C ALA A 781 -1.88 19.13 11.50
N PHE A 782 -2.90 18.96 10.65
CA PHE A 782 -3.03 19.76 9.43
C PHE A 782 -3.29 21.25 9.71
N SER A 783 -4.01 21.58 10.77
CA SER A 783 -4.17 22.99 11.19
C SER A 783 -2.82 23.60 11.57
N CYS A 784 -1.96 22.86 12.29
CA CYS A 784 -0.59 23.27 12.60
C CYS A 784 0.22 23.49 11.31
N LYS A 785 0.08 22.58 10.33
CA LYS A 785 0.73 22.72 9.01
C LYS A 785 0.27 23.99 8.28
N LEU A 786 -1.01 24.32 8.32
CA LEU A 786 -1.52 25.53 7.70
C LEU A 786 -0.95 26.79 8.37
N TRP A 787 -0.88 26.81 9.71
CA TRP A 787 -0.24 27.90 10.45
C TRP A 787 1.25 28.02 10.12
N TRP A 788 1.98 26.89 10.12
CA TRP A 788 3.38 26.84 9.70
C TRP A 788 3.57 27.41 8.28
N ASN A 789 2.75 26.99 7.32
CA ASN A 789 2.82 27.48 5.95
C ASN A 789 2.47 28.98 5.84
N LEU A 790 1.56 29.49 6.68
CA LEU A 790 1.27 30.92 6.76
C LEU A 790 2.46 31.73 7.28
N ARG A 791 3.21 31.19 8.26
CA ARG A 791 4.36 31.86 8.88
C ARG A 791 5.63 31.77 8.03
N ALA A 792 5.98 30.57 7.57
CA ALA A 792 7.22 30.29 6.84
C ALA A 792 7.07 30.36 5.31
N GLY A 793 5.86 30.25 4.78
CA GLY A 793 5.63 30.01 3.35
C GLY A 793 5.65 31.27 2.49
N THR A 794 6.26 31.14 1.32
CA THR A 794 6.27 32.12 0.22
C THR A 794 5.29 31.75 -0.90
N SER A 795 4.33 30.86 -0.61
CA SER A 795 3.34 30.48 -1.62
C SER A 795 2.32 31.59 -1.84
N LEU A 796 1.74 31.62 -3.04
CA LEU A 796 0.68 32.57 -3.41
C LEU A 796 -0.49 32.56 -2.42
N TRP A 797 -0.81 31.40 -1.85
CA TRP A 797 -1.83 31.27 -0.80
C TRP A 797 -1.39 31.97 0.50
N ALA A 798 -0.16 31.71 0.97
CA ALA A 798 0.33 32.29 2.22
C ALA A 798 0.39 33.82 2.15
N GLU A 799 0.91 34.36 1.04
CA GLU A 799 0.93 35.81 0.78
C GLU A 799 -0.48 36.41 0.74
N PHE A 800 -1.41 35.76 0.03
CA PHE A 800 -2.80 36.21 -0.04
C PHE A 800 -3.47 36.21 1.34
N MET A 801 -3.24 35.18 2.17
CA MET A 801 -3.80 35.10 3.52
C MET A 801 -3.23 36.17 4.44
N ARG A 802 -1.92 36.42 4.40
CA ARG A 802 -1.28 37.52 5.16
C ARG A 802 -1.83 38.88 4.74
N ALA A 803 -1.91 39.16 3.43
CA ALA A 803 -2.46 40.40 2.90
C ALA A 803 -3.94 40.61 3.29
N LYS A 804 -4.74 39.54 3.24
CA LYS A 804 -6.19 39.60 3.53
C LYS A 804 -6.49 39.81 5.01
N TYR A 805 -5.84 39.05 5.89
CA TYR A 805 -6.19 38.97 7.31
C TYR A 805 -5.27 39.80 8.21
N CYS A 806 -3.97 39.80 7.94
CA CYS A 806 -2.99 40.46 8.82
C CYS A 806 -2.88 41.96 8.53
N LYS A 807 -3.00 42.39 7.27
CA LYS A 807 -3.01 43.81 6.87
C LYS A 807 -1.85 44.64 7.46
N GLY A 808 -0.65 44.06 7.51
CA GLY A 808 0.55 44.68 8.08
C GLY A 808 0.75 44.42 9.58
N GLN A 809 -0.24 43.91 10.30
CA GLN A 809 -0.06 43.44 11.69
C GLN A 809 0.64 42.07 11.71
N HIS A 810 1.26 41.75 12.85
CA HIS A 810 1.84 40.44 13.05
C HIS A 810 0.72 39.37 13.17
N PRO A 811 0.85 38.16 12.58
CA PRO A 811 -0.21 37.16 12.57
C PRO A 811 -0.78 36.81 13.95
N CYS A 812 0.04 36.83 15.00
CA CYS A 812 -0.38 36.56 16.38
C CYS A 812 -1.21 37.68 17.05
N GLN A 813 -1.25 38.88 16.46
CA GLN A 813 -2.04 40.02 16.97
C GLN A 813 -3.46 40.06 16.37
N VAL A 814 -3.73 39.29 15.32
CA VAL A 814 -4.97 39.40 14.56
C VAL A 814 -6.12 38.70 15.30
N GLU A 815 -7.12 39.47 15.69
CA GLU A 815 -8.34 38.93 16.30
C GLU A 815 -9.31 38.33 15.25
N ILE A 816 -10.00 37.26 15.66
CA ILE A 816 -10.99 36.59 14.82
C ILE A 816 -12.26 37.44 14.71
N LYS A 817 -12.68 37.74 13.47
CA LYS A 817 -13.94 38.43 13.18
C LYS A 817 -15.04 37.45 12.76
N ARG A 818 -16.30 37.85 12.95
CA ARG A 818 -17.47 37.01 12.62
C ARG A 818 -17.49 36.61 11.14
N GLN A 819 -17.13 37.55 10.26
CA GLN A 819 -17.09 37.40 8.80
C GLN A 819 -15.85 36.68 8.25
N ASP A 820 -14.87 36.34 9.10
CA ASP A 820 -13.67 35.66 8.63
C ASP A 820 -13.96 34.26 8.12
N SER A 821 -13.09 33.78 7.23
CA SER A 821 -13.25 32.45 6.65
C SER A 821 -13.08 31.39 7.73
N MET A 822 -13.76 30.26 7.55
CA MET A 822 -13.64 29.16 8.49
C MET A 822 -12.21 28.59 8.51
N THR A 823 -11.47 28.70 7.40
CA THR A 823 -10.05 28.33 7.30
C THR A 823 -9.19 29.22 8.19
N TRP A 824 -9.37 30.54 8.15
CA TRP A 824 -8.67 31.47 9.03
C TRP A 824 -8.92 31.15 10.51
N LYS A 825 -10.20 30.94 10.87
CA LYS A 825 -10.58 30.56 12.24
C LYS A 825 -9.94 29.25 12.69
N ARG A 826 -9.92 28.23 11.81
CA ARG A 826 -9.25 26.94 12.05
C ARG A 826 -7.77 27.12 12.39
N MET A 827 -7.09 28.01 11.66
CA MET A 827 -5.68 28.31 11.84
C MET A 827 -5.40 29.07 13.14
N VAL A 828 -6.14 30.15 13.40
CA VAL A 828 -5.97 30.94 14.64
C VAL A 828 -6.30 30.12 15.90
N ASN A 829 -7.27 29.20 15.83
CA ASN A 829 -7.61 28.36 16.98
C ASN A 829 -6.47 27.42 17.43
N ILE A 830 -5.49 27.11 16.58
CA ILE A 830 -4.34 26.26 16.91
C ILE A 830 -3.03 27.05 16.99
N SER A 831 -3.04 28.35 16.67
CA SER A 831 -1.83 29.15 16.49
C SER A 831 -0.97 29.16 17.74
N ARG A 832 -1.58 29.44 18.91
CA ARG A 832 -0.86 29.53 20.18
C ARG A 832 -0.06 28.26 20.51
N GLN A 833 -0.68 27.08 20.32
CA GLN A 833 0.03 25.81 20.53
C GLN A 833 1.14 25.61 19.48
N THR A 834 0.87 25.98 18.23
CA THR A 834 1.82 25.80 17.13
C THR A 834 3.04 26.72 17.29
N GLU A 835 2.85 27.98 17.69
CA GLU A 835 3.91 28.97 17.92
C GLU A 835 4.88 28.52 19.03
N LEU A 836 4.41 27.82 20.07
CA LEU A 836 5.28 27.22 21.10
C LEU A 836 6.18 26.09 20.57
N SER A 837 5.82 25.53 19.41
CA SER A 837 6.58 24.50 18.70
C SER A 837 7.51 25.08 17.62
N MET A 838 7.47 26.40 17.42
CA MET A 838 8.22 27.13 16.41
C MET A 838 9.29 27.99 17.10
N VAL A 839 10.50 27.98 16.54
CA VAL A 839 11.62 28.80 17.02
C VAL A 839 12.25 29.51 15.84
N TRP A 840 12.51 30.81 15.97
CA TRP A 840 13.22 31.59 14.95
C TRP A 840 14.70 31.63 15.28
N LEU A 841 15.54 31.20 14.33
CA LEU A 841 16.98 31.43 14.35
C LEU A 841 17.25 32.80 13.75
N VAL A 842 17.64 33.74 14.60
CA VAL A 842 17.91 35.12 14.19
C VAL A 842 19.27 35.19 13.51
N LYS A 843 19.28 35.69 12.28
CA LYS A 843 20.46 35.99 11.48
C LYS A 843 20.52 37.48 11.22
N GLY A 844 19.77 38.01 10.25
CA GLY A 844 19.71 39.44 9.95
C GLY A 844 18.67 40.23 10.76
N GLY A 845 17.87 39.58 11.62
CA GLY A 845 16.92 40.27 12.51
C GLY A 845 15.64 40.75 11.81
N SER A 846 15.22 40.03 10.77
CA SER A 846 13.98 40.23 10.00
C SER A 846 12.69 39.75 10.70
N CYS A 847 12.79 38.85 11.69
CA CYS A 847 11.68 38.35 12.49
C CYS A 847 11.27 39.39 13.53
N ASN A 848 10.07 39.25 14.07
CA ASN A 848 9.57 40.25 15.01
C ASN A 848 10.16 40.05 16.42
N PHE A 849 10.88 41.05 16.93
CA PHE A 849 11.52 41.01 18.25
C PHE A 849 10.57 40.61 19.39
N TRP A 850 9.31 41.06 19.38
CA TRP A 850 8.37 40.86 20.49
C TRP A 850 7.51 39.60 20.34
N TYR A 851 7.03 39.34 19.13
CA TYR A 851 5.98 38.36 18.87
C TYR A 851 6.49 37.02 18.35
N ASP A 852 7.73 36.96 17.86
CA ASP A 852 8.35 35.73 17.41
C ASP A 852 9.16 35.06 18.52
N ASN A 853 9.09 33.73 18.60
CA ASN A 853 9.82 32.95 19.58
C ASN A 853 11.27 32.71 19.13
N TRP A 854 12.13 33.70 19.29
CA TRP A 854 13.55 33.58 18.96
C TRP A 854 14.44 33.22 20.15
N LEU A 855 13.98 33.45 21.39
CA LEU A 855 14.66 33.02 22.63
C LEU A 855 14.46 31.53 22.97
N GLY A 856 13.68 30.79 22.18
CA GLY A 856 13.33 29.39 22.41
C GLY A 856 12.37 29.13 23.60
N SER A 857 12.24 30.08 24.53
CA SER A 857 11.42 29.97 25.74
C SER A 857 10.02 30.60 25.59
N GLY A 858 9.58 30.89 24.36
CA GLY A 858 8.32 31.56 24.02
C GLY A 858 8.51 33.02 23.60
N ALA A 859 7.49 33.60 22.95
CA ALA A 859 7.50 35.01 22.53
C ALA A 859 7.59 35.97 23.73
N LEU A 860 8.37 37.04 23.59
CA LEU A 860 8.57 38.05 24.64
C LEU A 860 7.27 38.75 25.05
N CYS A 861 6.35 38.97 24.12
CA CYS A 861 5.05 39.60 24.40
C CYS A 861 4.19 38.84 25.44
N LEU A 862 4.52 37.59 25.74
CA LEU A 862 3.86 36.79 26.79
C LEU A 862 4.48 36.98 28.18
N LYS A 863 5.65 37.61 28.26
CA LYS A 863 6.47 37.76 29.48
C LYS A 863 6.68 39.22 29.87
N VAL A 864 6.70 40.13 28.89
CA VAL A 864 6.98 41.56 29.10
C VAL A 864 6.02 42.44 28.29
N PRO A 865 5.74 43.68 28.74
CA PRO A 865 5.00 44.66 27.95
C PRO A 865 5.69 44.94 26.61
N VAL A 866 4.90 45.01 25.53
CA VAL A 866 5.41 45.28 24.17
C VAL A 866 5.60 46.78 23.98
N ILE A 867 6.77 47.18 23.47
CA ILE A 867 7.06 48.53 23.01
C ILE A 867 7.18 48.49 21.47
N PRO A 868 6.11 48.82 20.72
CA PRO A 868 6.02 48.56 19.29
C PRO A 868 7.09 49.22 18.42
N GLU A 869 7.65 50.34 18.88
CA GLU A 869 8.65 51.14 18.16
C GLU A 869 10.04 50.51 18.20
N LEU A 870 10.30 49.59 19.14
CA LEU A 870 11.61 48.96 19.32
C LEU A 870 11.71 47.64 18.54
N SER A 871 12.84 47.49 17.86
CA SER A 871 13.23 46.34 17.04
C SER A 871 14.60 45.79 17.46
N PHE A 872 15.09 44.74 16.80
CA PHE A 872 16.46 44.25 17.01
C PHE A 872 17.50 45.37 16.86
N ARG A 873 17.33 46.27 15.88
CA ARG A 873 18.28 47.35 15.60
C ARG A 873 18.41 48.35 16.76
N ASP A 874 17.35 48.52 17.55
CA ASP A 874 17.35 49.45 18.68
C ASP A 874 18.14 48.92 19.88
N PHE A 875 18.37 47.60 19.95
CA PHE A 875 19.08 46.94 21.03
C PHE A 875 20.50 46.49 20.63
N ILE A 876 20.99 46.91 19.46
CA ILE A 876 22.31 46.54 18.94
C ILE A 876 23.11 47.81 18.70
N SER A 877 24.29 47.93 19.32
CA SER A 877 25.25 49.01 19.13
C SER A 877 26.63 48.44 18.80
N ASN A 878 27.25 48.95 17.72
CA ASN A 878 28.58 48.51 17.25
C ASN A 878 28.73 46.99 17.09
N GLY A 879 27.71 46.28 16.58
CA GLY A 879 27.75 44.82 16.41
C GLY A 879 27.61 44.02 17.71
N SER A 880 27.22 44.68 18.82
CA SER A 880 27.02 44.04 20.12
C SER A 880 25.67 44.40 20.72
N TRP A 881 25.14 43.58 21.62
CA TRP A 881 23.92 43.90 22.36
C TRP A 881 24.14 45.13 23.26
N ASP A 882 23.26 46.12 23.16
CA ASP A 882 23.19 47.25 24.09
C ASP A 882 22.56 46.79 25.41
N TRP A 883 23.40 46.31 26.32
CA TRP A 883 22.98 45.79 27.62
C TRP A 883 22.36 46.84 28.52
N GLN A 884 22.68 48.12 28.35
CA GLN A 884 22.11 49.19 29.15
C GLN A 884 20.65 49.41 28.75
N ARG A 885 20.39 49.49 27.44
CA ARG A 885 19.04 49.64 26.89
C ARG A 885 18.19 48.38 27.03
N LEU A 886 18.79 47.19 26.94
CA LEU A 886 18.08 45.95 27.25
C LEU A 886 17.65 45.89 28.72
N ARG A 887 18.53 46.23 29.68
CA ARG A 887 18.18 46.20 31.12
C ARG A 887 17.12 47.23 31.52
N SER A 888 16.98 48.33 30.78
CA SER A 888 15.91 49.30 31.04
C SER A 888 14.53 48.84 30.57
N VAL A 889 14.45 47.85 29.68
CA VAL A 889 13.20 47.40 29.05
C VAL A 889 12.85 45.95 29.42
N ILE A 890 13.85 45.09 29.60
CA ILE A 890 13.71 43.65 29.81
C ILE A 890 14.07 43.30 31.27
N PRO A 891 13.24 42.51 31.99
CA PRO A 891 13.53 42.05 33.34
C PRO A 891 14.86 41.30 33.44
N ALA A 892 15.56 41.47 34.56
CA ALA A 892 16.89 40.90 34.81
C ALA A 892 16.93 39.37 34.59
N GLU A 893 15.85 38.66 34.93
CA GLU A 893 15.70 37.21 34.77
C GLU A 893 15.81 36.72 33.32
N LEU A 894 15.41 37.55 32.35
CA LEU A 894 15.46 37.19 30.92
C LEU A 894 16.79 37.59 30.27
N ILE A 895 17.54 38.55 30.84
CA ILE A 895 18.80 39.06 30.28
C ILE A 895 19.82 37.94 30.04
N TYR A 896 19.89 36.95 30.93
CA TYR A 896 20.77 35.80 30.74
C TYR A 896 20.45 35.05 29.43
N SER A 897 19.17 34.88 29.07
CA SER A 897 18.77 34.22 27.83
C SER A 897 19.23 34.97 26.58
N PHE A 898 19.30 36.31 26.63
CA PHE A 898 19.82 37.14 25.54
C PHE A 898 21.33 36.95 25.35
N SER A 899 22.09 36.79 26.44
CA SER A 899 23.55 36.54 26.37
C SER A 899 23.92 35.24 25.67
N GLN A 900 22.98 34.30 25.58
CA GLN A 900 23.16 33.01 24.90
C GLN A 900 22.79 33.08 23.41
N GLN A 901 22.26 34.21 22.92
CA GLN A 901 21.89 34.38 21.51
C GLN A 901 22.96 35.17 20.75
N PRO A 902 23.33 34.74 19.53
CA PRO A 902 24.20 35.53 18.68
C PRO A 902 23.55 36.88 18.35
N VAL A 903 24.39 37.90 18.19
CA VAL A 903 23.93 39.21 17.74
C VAL A 903 23.52 39.08 16.26
N PRO A 904 22.35 39.59 15.86
CA PRO A 904 21.96 39.61 14.47
C PRO A 904 22.94 40.45 13.61
N GLU A 905 23.54 39.85 12.58
CA GLU A 905 24.52 40.48 11.70
C GLU A 905 24.21 40.20 10.22
N GLY A 906 24.44 41.21 9.35
CA GLY A 906 24.25 41.11 7.90
C GLY A 906 22.79 41.19 7.42
N GLU A 907 22.56 40.80 6.16
CA GLU A 907 21.24 40.79 5.50
C GLU A 907 20.65 39.37 5.32
N GLU A 908 21.22 38.36 5.99
CA GLU A 908 20.69 37.00 5.90
C GLU A 908 19.27 36.91 6.48
N GLN A 909 18.37 36.21 5.77
CA GLN A 909 17.00 36.01 6.26
C GLN A 909 16.98 35.06 7.46
N ASP A 910 16.16 35.39 8.45
CA ASP A 910 15.97 34.53 9.62
C ASP A 910 15.29 33.22 9.24
N GLU A 911 15.64 32.17 9.96
CA GLU A 911 15.16 30.82 9.66
C GLU A 911 14.17 30.33 10.72
N LEU A 912 13.02 29.84 10.26
CA LEU A 912 12.01 29.27 11.13
C LEU A 912 12.21 27.75 11.28
N VAL A 913 12.36 27.31 12.52
CA VAL A 913 12.68 25.93 12.92
C VAL A 913 11.52 25.29 13.66
N TRP A 914 11.21 24.06 13.29
CA TRP A 914 10.26 23.20 13.98
C TRP A 914 10.98 22.37 15.05
N ARG A 915 10.70 22.65 16.33
CA ARG A 915 11.49 22.14 17.46
C ARG A 915 11.46 20.62 17.64
N HIS A 916 10.43 19.95 17.11
CA HIS A 916 10.20 18.51 17.33
C HIS A 916 10.92 17.60 16.32
N THR A 917 11.78 18.17 15.48
CA THR A 917 12.56 17.43 14.49
C THR A 917 14.02 17.84 14.55
N ALA A 918 14.95 16.89 14.53
CA ALA A 918 16.38 17.16 14.53
C ALA A 918 16.84 17.99 13.30
N SER A 919 16.14 17.86 12.17
CA SER A 919 16.40 18.65 10.96
C SER A 919 15.82 20.06 11.00
N GLY A 920 15.05 20.40 12.03
CA GLY A 920 14.30 21.65 12.11
C GLY A 920 13.15 21.80 11.11
N ARG A 921 12.89 20.80 10.25
CA ARG A 921 11.84 20.88 9.22
C ARG A 921 10.50 20.37 9.75
N PHE A 922 9.44 21.15 9.52
CA PHE A 922 8.09 20.72 9.84
C PHE A 922 7.73 19.35 9.23
N SER A 923 7.20 18.45 10.06
CA SER A 923 6.60 17.21 9.59
C SER A 923 5.19 17.03 10.18
N LEU A 924 4.27 16.51 9.36
CA LEU A 924 2.93 16.16 9.85
C LEU A 924 2.97 15.06 10.92
N ALA A 925 3.99 14.20 10.89
CA ALA A 925 4.16 13.14 11.89
C ALA A 925 4.49 13.73 13.27
N SER A 926 5.45 14.64 13.35
CA SER A 926 5.80 15.33 14.60
C SER A 926 4.68 16.25 15.08
N ALA A 927 4.01 16.98 14.17
CA ALA A 927 2.84 17.79 14.54
C ALA A 927 1.67 16.92 15.07
N PHE A 928 1.48 15.72 14.53
CA PHE A 928 0.51 14.77 15.07
C PHE A 928 0.87 14.30 16.48
N GLN A 929 2.16 14.05 16.76
CA GLN A 929 2.62 13.68 18.10
C GLN A 929 2.39 14.81 19.12
N GLU A 930 2.51 16.07 18.71
CA GLU A 930 2.27 17.24 19.55
C GLU A 930 0.79 17.46 19.88
N VAL A 931 -0.13 17.22 18.93
CA VAL A 931 -1.56 17.52 19.13
C VAL A 931 -2.39 16.34 19.64
N ARG A 932 -1.88 15.10 19.55
CA ARG A 932 -2.61 13.93 20.02
C ARG A 932 -2.66 13.91 21.54
N ARG A 933 -3.64 13.19 22.09
CA ARG A 933 -3.63 12.89 23.53
C ARG A 933 -2.65 11.75 23.78
N ALA A 934 -1.60 12.03 24.55
CA ALA A 934 -0.65 11.01 24.99
C ALA A 934 -1.27 10.16 26.11
N SER A 935 -1.05 8.85 26.06
CA SER A 935 -1.29 7.90 27.14
C SER A 935 0.04 7.39 27.69
N HIS A 936 -0.01 6.63 28.79
CA HIS A 936 1.20 6.09 29.41
C HIS A 936 1.84 5.02 28.52
N TYR A 937 3.16 5.17 28.33
CA TYR A 937 3.99 4.14 27.71
C TYR A 937 3.96 2.84 28.53
N SER A 938 3.87 1.71 27.84
CA SER A 938 3.91 0.39 28.44
C SER A 938 4.91 -0.50 27.72
N VAL A 939 5.94 -0.93 28.46
CA VAL A 939 6.97 -1.87 27.97
C VAL A 939 6.33 -3.11 27.37
N LEU A 940 5.33 -3.70 28.04
CA LEU A 940 4.63 -4.89 27.55
C LEU A 940 3.94 -4.66 26.20
N HIS A 941 3.23 -3.54 26.05
CA HIS A 941 2.55 -3.24 24.80
C HIS A 941 3.53 -2.95 23.65
N SER A 942 4.66 -2.31 23.95
CA SER A 942 5.72 -2.03 22.96
C SER A 942 6.33 -3.29 22.33
N ARG A 943 6.23 -4.45 23.01
CA ARG A 943 6.79 -5.73 22.57
C ARG A 943 5.82 -6.61 21.77
N VAL A 944 4.53 -6.26 21.75
CA VAL A 944 3.48 -7.04 21.06
C VAL A 944 3.64 -7.04 19.53
N TRP A 945 4.07 -5.92 18.96
CA TRP A 945 4.08 -5.67 17.51
C TRP A 945 5.46 -5.92 16.91
N HIS A 946 5.86 -7.19 16.80
CA HIS A 946 7.14 -7.59 16.20
C HIS A 946 7.00 -7.83 14.68
N SER A 947 7.99 -7.41 13.88
CA SER A 947 7.93 -7.49 12.40
C SER A 947 7.86 -8.91 11.83
N TRP A 948 8.31 -9.89 12.60
CA TRP A 948 8.26 -11.32 12.27
C TRP A 948 7.08 -12.07 12.89
N LEU A 949 6.24 -11.39 13.69
CA LEU A 949 4.98 -11.96 14.17
C LEU A 949 3.87 -11.71 13.14
N PRO A 950 3.06 -12.73 12.79
CA PRO A 950 1.84 -12.52 12.03
C PRO A 950 0.92 -11.49 12.73
N LEU A 951 0.38 -10.53 11.97
CA LEU A 951 -0.43 -9.43 12.53
C LEU A 951 -1.67 -9.91 13.31
N LYS A 952 -2.21 -11.09 12.96
CA LYS A 952 -3.29 -11.74 13.71
C LYS A 952 -2.87 -12.08 15.15
N ILE A 953 -1.63 -12.50 15.36
CA ILE A 953 -1.06 -12.82 16.67
C ILE A 953 -0.82 -11.52 17.45
N SER A 954 -0.21 -10.51 16.84
CA SER A 954 -0.02 -9.21 17.52
C SER A 954 -1.33 -8.58 17.95
N PHE A 955 -2.36 -8.58 17.09
CA PHE A 955 -3.68 -8.07 17.47
C PHE A 955 -4.34 -8.90 18.57
N PHE A 956 -4.18 -10.23 18.54
CA PHE A 956 -4.61 -11.11 19.63
C PHE A 956 -3.93 -10.76 20.96
N MET A 957 -2.60 -10.56 20.96
CA MET A 957 -1.84 -10.18 22.15
C MET A 957 -2.26 -8.82 22.71
N THR A 958 -2.57 -7.83 21.86
CA THR A 958 -3.16 -6.56 22.31
C THR A 958 -4.50 -6.80 23.03
N ARG A 959 -5.37 -7.67 22.50
CA ARG A 959 -6.63 -8.01 23.17
C ARG A 959 -6.39 -8.73 24.50
N LEU A 960 -5.42 -9.63 24.57
CA LEU A 960 -5.03 -10.31 25.81
C LEU A 960 -4.59 -9.30 26.88
N LEU A 961 -3.65 -8.41 26.55
CA LEU A 961 -3.14 -7.42 27.49
C LEU A 961 -4.19 -6.40 27.93
N LEU A 962 -5.19 -6.11 27.10
CA LEU A 962 -6.32 -5.24 27.46
C LEU A 962 -7.46 -5.97 28.18
N GLY A 963 -7.36 -7.29 28.37
CA GLY A 963 -8.41 -8.09 28.99
C GLY A 963 -9.67 -8.24 28.15
N LYS A 964 -9.54 -8.24 26.80
CA LYS A 964 -10.64 -8.17 25.83
C LYS A 964 -10.80 -9.44 24.97
N LEU A 965 -10.46 -10.60 25.54
CA LEU A 965 -10.73 -11.91 24.96
C LEU A 965 -12.02 -12.51 25.55
N PRO A 966 -12.79 -13.29 24.76
CA PRO A 966 -14.09 -13.83 25.17
C PRO A 966 -13.95 -15.11 26.01
N VAL A 967 -13.37 -14.99 27.21
CA VAL A 967 -13.46 -16.05 28.25
C VAL A 967 -14.76 -15.91 29.04
N THR A 968 -15.25 -16.96 29.71
CA THR A 968 -16.55 -16.90 30.41
C THR A 968 -16.63 -15.74 31.40
N ALA A 969 -15.58 -15.48 32.19
CA ALA A 969 -15.54 -14.37 33.15
C ALA A 969 -15.59 -12.98 32.48
N ALA A 970 -15.13 -12.86 31.23
CA ALA A 970 -15.22 -11.63 30.45
C ALA A 970 -16.59 -11.49 29.78
N LEU A 971 -17.20 -12.59 29.34
CA LEU A 971 -18.55 -12.63 28.77
C LEU A 971 -19.62 -12.33 29.81
N GLY A 972 -19.48 -12.84 31.04
CA GLY A 972 -20.39 -12.54 32.16
C GLY A 972 -20.45 -11.05 32.49
N ARG A 973 -19.31 -10.34 32.42
CA ARG A 973 -19.24 -8.87 32.59
C ARG A 973 -19.97 -8.07 31.50
N VAL A 974 -20.30 -8.71 30.38
CA VAL A 974 -21.03 -8.12 29.24
C VAL A 974 -22.47 -8.67 29.19
N GLY A 975 -22.92 -9.37 30.24
CA GLY A 975 -24.28 -9.89 30.37
C GLY A 975 -24.53 -11.24 29.70
N VAL A 976 -23.47 -11.95 29.27
CA VAL A 976 -23.57 -13.30 28.69
C VAL A 976 -23.12 -14.31 29.74
N HIS A 977 -24.09 -14.96 30.39
CA HIS A 977 -23.84 -15.97 31.41
C HIS A 977 -23.75 -17.36 30.78
N LEU A 978 -22.58 -17.98 30.89
CA LEU A 978 -22.30 -19.36 30.44
C LEU A 978 -21.87 -20.18 31.66
N ALA A 979 -22.09 -21.50 31.63
CA ALA A 979 -21.52 -22.40 32.62
C ALA A 979 -19.99 -22.30 32.57
N SER A 980 -19.37 -21.78 33.63
CA SER A 980 -17.91 -21.61 33.69
C SER A 980 -17.26 -22.91 34.13
N LYS A 981 -16.71 -23.67 33.19
CA LYS A 981 -15.85 -24.82 33.47
C LYS A 981 -14.64 -24.75 32.56
N CYS A 982 -13.42 -24.61 33.10
CA CYS A 982 -12.24 -24.69 32.25
C CYS A 982 -12.12 -26.10 31.65
N LEU A 983 -11.93 -26.17 30.34
CA LEU A 983 -11.63 -27.41 29.61
C LEU A 983 -10.14 -27.80 29.69
N CYS A 984 -9.37 -27.04 30.48
CA CYS A 984 -7.94 -27.15 30.63
C CYS A 984 -7.50 -27.83 31.95
N CYS A 985 -8.43 -28.04 32.88
CA CYS A 985 -8.17 -28.51 34.24
C CYS A 985 -9.18 -29.60 34.62
N LEU A 986 -8.74 -30.58 35.39
CA LEU A 986 -9.57 -31.72 35.82
C LEU A 986 -10.67 -31.31 36.83
N GLU A 987 -10.38 -30.32 37.68
CA GLU A 987 -11.27 -29.90 38.78
C GLU A 987 -12.27 -28.77 38.41
N GLY A 988 -12.27 -28.30 37.15
CA GLY A 988 -13.31 -27.39 36.66
C GLY A 988 -13.32 -25.99 37.28
N ALA A 989 -12.18 -25.29 37.29
CA ALA A 989 -12.07 -23.90 37.75
C ALA A 989 -12.76 -22.87 36.82
N GLU A 990 -13.01 -21.67 37.35
CA GLU A 990 -13.57 -20.54 36.59
C GLU A 990 -12.62 -20.12 35.45
N GLU A 991 -13.16 -19.95 34.25
CA GLU A 991 -12.38 -19.55 33.08
C GLU A 991 -12.08 -18.03 33.07
N THR A 992 -10.97 -17.66 33.71
CA THR A 992 -10.37 -16.32 33.65
C THR A 992 -9.19 -16.28 32.66
N LEU A 993 -8.71 -15.08 32.31
CA LEU A 993 -7.54 -14.95 31.42
C LEU A 993 -6.27 -15.48 32.07
N ASP A 994 -6.03 -15.15 33.34
CA ASP A 994 -4.87 -15.68 34.05
C ASP A 994 -4.97 -17.19 34.20
N HIS A 995 -6.18 -17.73 34.42
CA HIS A 995 -6.38 -19.17 34.44
C HIS A 995 -6.02 -19.85 33.11
N VAL A 996 -6.60 -19.37 31.99
CA VAL A 996 -6.36 -19.96 30.66
C VAL A 996 -4.90 -19.83 30.22
N PHE A 997 -4.24 -18.72 30.52
CA PHE A 997 -2.91 -18.41 29.97
C PHE A 997 -1.76 -18.59 30.95
N SER A 998 -2.00 -18.89 32.22
CA SER A 998 -0.94 -18.96 33.24
C SER A 998 -1.18 -20.03 34.31
N GLU A 999 -2.37 -20.08 34.93
CA GLU A 999 -2.59 -20.93 36.11
C GLU A 999 -2.99 -22.36 35.77
N GLY A 1000 -3.73 -22.56 34.67
CA GLY A 1000 -4.24 -23.86 34.26
C GLY A 1000 -3.11 -24.86 33.95
N ASP A 1001 -3.40 -26.15 34.15
CA ASP A 1001 -2.38 -27.21 34.13
C ASP A 1001 -1.60 -27.23 32.80
N ILE A 1002 -2.32 -27.20 31.68
CA ILE A 1002 -1.72 -27.16 30.34
C ILE A 1002 -0.86 -25.90 30.13
N ALA A 1003 -1.33 -24.73 30.57
CA ALA A 1003 -0.60 -23.48 30.39
C ALA A 1003 0.72 -23.50 31.19
N ARG A 1004 0.67 -24.02 32.41
CA ARG A 1004 1.83 -24.15 33.30
C ARG A 1004 2.89 -25.05 32.69
N GLU A 1005 2.50 -26.23 32.20
CA GLU A 1005 3.41 -27.18 31.55
C GLU A 1005 4.06 -26.59 30.29
N VAL A 1006 3.29 -25.87 29.47
CA VAL A 1006 3.82 -25.20 28.26
C VAL A 1006 4.81 -24.09 28.64
N TRP A 1007 4.48 -23.22 29.61
CA TRP A 1007 5.40 -22.17 30.06
C TRP A 1007 6.67 -22.74 30.68
N GLU A 1008 6.57 -23.82 31.45
CA GLU A 1008 7.73 -24.50 32.05
C GLU A 1008 8.61 -25.15 30.99
N PHE A 1009 8.04 -25.80 29.98
CA PHE A 1009 8.80 -26.42 28.90
C PHE A 1009 9.72 -25.42 28.18
N PHE A 1010 9.16 -24.27 27.76
CA PHE A 1010 9.94 -23.21 27.12
C PHE A 1010 10.79 -22.44 28.14
N GLY A 1011 10.30 -22.25 29.36
CA GLY A 1011 10.98 -21.54 30.44
C GLY A 1011 12.27 -22.22 30.88
N ARG A 1012 12.26 -23.56 31.06
CA ARG A 1012 13.46 -24.37 31.35
C ARG A 1012 14.50 -24.23 30.23
N SER A 1013 14.04 -24.28 28.98
CA SER A 1013 14.90 -24.14 27.79
C SER A 1013 15.52 -22.74 27.65
N GLY A 1014 14.80 -21.70 28.09
CA GLY A 1014 15.23 -20.30 28.03
C GLY A 1014 15.86 -19.77 29.32
N GLY A 1015 15.93 -20.55 30.41
CA GLY A 1015 16.35 -20.04 31.72
C GLY A 1015 15.43 -18.96 32.30
N VAL A 1016 14.14 -18.97 31.93
CA VAL A 1016 13.13 -18.03 32.44
C VAL A 1016 12.27 -18.73 33.48
N SER A 1017 12.42 -18.34 34.74
CA SER A 1017 11.63 -18.86 35.86
C SER A 1017 10.36 -18.05 36.12
N ARG A 1018 9.34 -18.72 36.67
CA ARG A 1018 8.07 -18.11 37.07
C ARG A 1018 8.31 -17.00 38.11
N ARG A 1019 7.82 -15.79 37.83
CA ARG A 1019 7.89 -14.63 38.76
C ARG A 1019 6.53 -14.17 39.29
N GLY A 1020 5.45 -14.88 38.95
CA GLY A 1020 4.09 -14.54 39.37
C GLY A 1020 3.04 -15.53 38.89
N ILE A 1021 1.78 -15.23 39.21
CA ILE A 1021 0.61 -16.06 38.87
C ILE A 1021 -0.09 -15.53 37.60
N SER A 1022 0.09 -14.25 37.26
CA SER A 1022 -0.58 -13.64 36.10
C SER A 1022 0.17 -13.83 34.78
N VAL A 1023 -0.56 -13.84 33.66
CA VAL A 1023 0.02 -13.89 32.31
C VAL A 1023 0.98 -12.72 32.05
N ARG A 1024 0.68 -11.53 32.61
CA ARG A 1024 1.55 -10.35 32.47
C ARG A 1024 2.92 -10.57 33.11
N SER A 1025 2.98 -11.30 34.22
CA SER A 1025 4.25 -11.61 34.89
C SER A 1025 5.15 -12.51 34.03
N TRP A 1026 4.57 -13.49 33.33
CA TRP A 1026 5.27 -14.32 32.35
C TRP A 1026 5.78 -13.51 31.17
N LEU A 1027 4.91 -12.69 30.56
CA LEU A 1027 5.29 -11.83 29.44
C LEU A 1027 6.43 -10.86 29.82
N ALA A 1028 6.37 -10.27 31.02
CA ALA A 1028 7.42 -9.41 31.53
C ALA A 1028 8.73 -10.16 31.73
N ALA A 1029 8.70 -11.37 32.33
CA ALA A 1029 9.88 -12.17 32.57
C ALA A 1029 10.63 -12.52 31.26
N TRP A 1030 9.89 -12.88 30.22
CA TRP A 1030 10.47 -13.19 28.91
C TRP A 1030 10.95 -11.96 28.14
N TRP A 1031 10.14 -10.89 28.07
CA TRP A 1031 10.49 -9.72 27.26
C TRP A 1031 11.53 -8.80 27.92
N MET A 1032 11.71 -8.89 29.24
CA MET A 1032 12.80 -8.22 29.96
C MET A 1032 14.03 -9.11 30.13
N ALA A 1033 13.97 -10.39 29.76
CA ALA A 1033 15.16 -11.21 29.68
C ALA A 1033 16.10 -10.65 28.59
N HIS A 1034 17.40 -10.63 28.89
CA HIS A 1034 18.44 -10.12 27.99
C HIS A 1034 19.39 -11.25 27.57
N PRO A 1035 19.01 -12.11 26.61
CA PRO A 1035 19.92 -13.10 26.04
C PRO A 1035 21.17 -12.44 25.44
N ARG A 1036 22.35 -13.02 25.68
CA ARG A 1036 23.62 -12.50 25.15
C ARG A 1036 23.69 -12.57 23.62
N ALA A 1037 23.16 -13.65 23.03
CA ALA A 1037 23.15 -13.86 21.58
C ALA A 1037 21.99 -13.12 20.88
N GLU A 1038 22.26 -12.54 19.70
CA GLU A 1038 21.25 -11.84 18.89
C GLU A 1038 20.08 -12.75 18.47
N LYS A 1039 20.39 -14.00 18.09
CA LYS A 1039 19.38 -15.02 17.75
C LYS A 1039 18.46 -15.31 18.93
N GLY A 1040 19.01 -15.39 20.15
CA GLY A 1040 18.25 -15.55 21.38
C GLY A 1040 17.35 -14.33 21.67
N ARG A 1041 17.86 -13.11 21.52
CA ARG A 1041 17.05 -11.88 21.68
C ARG A 1041 15.84 -11.85 20.75
N PHE A 1042 16.01 -12.31 19.51
CA PHE A 1042 14.91 -12.43 18.56
C PHE A 1042 13.84 -13.44 19.03
N LEU A 1043 14.25 -14.66 19.43
CA LEU A 1043 13.33 -15.69 19.87
C LEU A 1043 12.56 -15.31 21.13
N PHE A 1044 13.25 -14.73 22.12
CA PHE A 1044 12.62 -14.24 23.36
C PHE A 1044 11.59 -13.14 23.08
N GLY A 1045 11.77 -12.36 22.01
CA GLY A 1045 10.79 -11.37 21.58
C GLY A 1045 9.47 -11.97 21.06
N ILE A 1046 9.49 -13.19 20.50
CA ILE A 1046 8.34 -13.77 19.78
C ILE A 1046 7.70 -14.98 20.48
N ILE A 1047 8.48 -15.78 21.22
CA ILE A 1047 8.02 -17.01 21.88
C ILE A 1047 6.82 -16.78 22.80
N PRO A 1048 6.81 -15.76 23.69
CA PRO A 1048 5.69 -15.55 24.60
C PRO A 1048 4.37 -15.31 23.85
N SER A 1049 4.44 -14.63 22.70
CA SER A 1049 3.28 -14.40 21.84
C SER A 1049 2.77 -15.68 21.17
N PHE A 1050 3.67 -16.57 20.74
CA PHE A 1050 3.30 -17.88 20.20
C PHE A 1050 2.71 -18.80 21.26
N ILE A 1051 3.28 -18.81 22.47
CA ILE A 1051 2.74 -19.58 23.61
C ILE A 1051 1.28 -19.19 23.86
N CYS A 1052 1.01 -17.91 24.08
CA CYS A 1052 -0.36 -17.44 24.30
C CYS A 1052 -1.28 -17.74 23.10
N TRP A 1053 -0.81 -17.57 21.86
CA TRP A 1053 -1.61 -17.85 20.67
C TRP A 1053 -2.01 -19.33 20.54
N HIS A 1054 -1.08 -20.26 20.77
CA HIS A 1054 -1.35 -21.69 20.62
C HIS A 1054 -2.13 -22.26 21.80
N ILE A 1055 -1.95 -21.74 23.02
CA ILE A 1055 -2.85 -22.01 24.15
C ILE A 1055 -4.29 -21.59 23.80
N TRP A 1056 -4.47 -20.39 23.24
CA TRP A 1056 -5.80 -19.92 22.82
C TRP A 1056 -6.43 -20.78 21.72
N LYS A 1057 -5.63 -21.22 20.73
CA LYS A 1057 -6.11 -22.17 19.71
C LYS A 1057 -6.50 -23.51 20.31
N GLY A 1058 -5.68 -24.06 21.21
CA GLY A 1058 -5.99 -25.30 21.92
C GLY A 1058 -7.31 -25.19 22.69
N ARG A 1059 -7.49 -24.11 23.45
CA ARG A 1059 -8.73 -23.82 24.18
C ARG A 1059 -9.93 -23.75 23.25
N ASN A 1060 -9.82 -23.06 22.11
CA ASN A 1060 -10.95 -22.93 21.18
C ASN A 1060 -11.29 -24.26 20.50
N ARG A 1061 -10.30 -25.10 20.16
CA ARG A 1061 -10.57 -26.45 19.67
C ARG A 1061 -11.30 -27.30 20.71
N ALA A 1062 -10.86 -27.25 21.96
CA ALA A 1062 -11.56 -27.94 23.05
C ALA A 1062 -12.99 -27.44 23.23
N PHE A 1063 -13.20 -26.12 23.19
CA PHE A 1063 -14.49 -25.50 23.43
C PHE A 1063 -15.49 -25.66 22.28
N PHE A 1064 -15.05 -25.55 21.03
CA PHE A 1064 -15.93 -25.54 19.86
C PHE A 1064 -15.94 -26.86 19.07
N GLU A 1065 -14.85 -27.64 19.14
CA GLU A 1065 -14.67 -28.89 18.37
C GLU A 1065 -14.66 -30.13 19.29
N GLY A 1066 -14.71 -29.95 20.61
CA GLY A 1066 -14.71 -31.05 21.58
C GLY A 1066 -13.38 -31.79 21.71
N VAL A 1067 -12.29 -31.27 21.11
CA VAL A 1067 -10.97 -31.92 21.11
C VAL A 1067 -10.20 -31.58 22.40
N PRO A 1068 -9.85 -32.53 23.27
CA PRO A 1068 -9.17 -32.24 24.52
C PRO A 1068 -7.81 -31.56 24.29
N MET A 1069 -7.46 -30.63 25.17
CA MET A 1069 -6.16 -29.96 25.11
C MET A 1069 -5.04 -30.91 25.56
N SER A 1070 -3.91 -30.89 24.86
CA SER A 1070 -2.69 -31.61 25.22
C SER A 1070 -1.50 -30.65 25.20
N HIS A 1071 -0.73 -30.59 26.29
CA HIS A 1071 0.47 -29.74 26.36
C HIS A 1071 1.50 -30.15 25.30
N ALA A 1072 1.66 -31.46 25.06
CA ALA A 1072 2.61 -32.00 24.08
C ALA A 1072 2.27 -31.51 22.66
N LYS A 1073 0.98 -31.53 22.29
CA LYS A 1073 0.51 -31.02 21.00
C LYS A 1073 0.69 -29.50 20.89
N VAL A 1074 0.40 -28.74 21.95
CA VAL A 1074 0.61 -27.28 21.98
C VAL A 1074 2.09 -26.92 21.83
N CYS A 1075 2.99 -27.60 22.56
CA CYS A 1075 4.44 -27.40 22.42
C CYS A 1075 4.94 -27.75 21.02
N HIS A 1076 4.45 -28.85 20.43
CA HIS A 1076 4.77 -29.23 19.05
C HIS A 1076 4.36 -28.15 18.05
N ASP A 1077 3.11 -27.67 18.13
CA ASP A 1077 2.57 -26.64 17.24
C ASP A 1077 3.36 -25.32 17.36
N ILE A 1078 3.80 -24.95 18.58
CA ILE A 1078 4.64 -23.77 18.82
C ILE A 1078 6.03 -23.95 18.18
N LEU A 1079 6.69 -25.08 18.42
CA LEU A 1079 8.02 -25.36 17.86
C LEU A 1079 8.00 -25.33 16.34
N GLN A 1080 6.99 -25.93 15.71
CA GLN A 1080 6.83 -25.93 14.25
C GLN A 1080 6.72 -24.51 13.67
N ASP A 1081 5.92 -23.63 14.29
CA ASP A 1081 5.80 -22.23 13.85
C ASP A 1081 7.11 -21.45 14.07
N LEU A 1082 7.82 -21.71 15.18
CA LEU A 1082 9.11 -21.08 15.47
C LEU A 1082 10.21 -21.49 14.50
N GLU A 1083 10.26 -22.77 14.12
CA GLU A 1083 11.19 -23.28 13.09
C GLU A 1083 10.95 -22.56 11.77
N GLY A 1084 9.69 -22.51 11.29
CA GLY A 1084 9.37 -21.81 10.05
C GLY A 1084 9.72 -20.32 10.07
N VAL A 1085 9.55 -19.64 11.21
CA VAL A 1085 9.94 -18.22 11.38
C VAL A 1085 11.46 -18.06 11.44
N ALA A 1086 12.17 -18.95 12.14
CA ALA A 1086 13.62 -18.93 12.27
C ALA A 1086 14.32 -19.22 10.93
N GLU A 1087 13.84 -20.21 10.18
CA GLU A 1087 14.32 -20.50 8.82
C GLU A 1087 14.14 -19.31 7.88
N GLY A 1088 12.97 -18.68 7.94
CA GLY A 1088 12.68 -17.48 7.17
C GLY A 1088 13.60 -16.30 7.52
N LYS A 1089 13.96 -16.13 8.80
CA LYS A 1089 14.79 -15.01 9.24
C LYS A 1089 16.29 -15.23 9.05
N PHE A 1090 16.76 -16.43 9.32
CA PHE A 1090 18.20 -16.74 9.31
C PHE A 1090 18.66 -17.36 7.99
N HIS A 1091 17.75 -17.62 7.04
CA HIS A 1091 18.03 -18.18 5.72
C HIS A 1091 18.80 -19.51 5.75
N GLN A 1092 18.64 -20.28 6.83
CA GLN A 1092 19.26 -21.59 7.04
C GLN A 1092 18.19 -22.55 7.60
N ARG A 1093 18.33 -23.86 7.35
CA ARG A 1093 17.48 -24.85 8.04
C ARG A 1093 17.72 -24.76 9.55
N VAL A 1094 16.64 -24.66 10.32
CA VAL A 1094 16.71 -24.58 11.79
C VAL A 1094 15.85 -25.72 12.32
N GLY A 1095 16.49 -26.83 12.66
CA GLY A 1095 15.81 -27.91 13.40
C GLY A 1095 15.74 -27.61 14.90
N ARG A 1096 14.89 -28.35 15.61
CA ARG A 1096 14.67 -28.25 17.08
C ARG A 1096 15.94 -28.05 17.90
N ASN A 1097 16.98 -28.86 17.69
CA ASN A 1097 18.23 -28.77 18.45
C ASN A 1097 18.91 -27.40 18.30
N VAL A 1098 18.89 -26.84 17.09
CA VAL A 1098 19.46 -25.53 16.80
C VAL A 1098 18.60 -24.42 17.41
N LEU A 1099 17.27 -24.58 17.42
CA LEU A 1099 16.37 -23.65 18.08
C LEU A 1099 16.61 -23.60 19.60
N PHE A 1100 16.79 -24.76 20.25
CA PHE A 1100 17.10 -24.84 21.67
C PHE A 1100 18.50 -24.29 22.00
N GLN A 1101 19.49 -24.49 21.14
CA GLN A 1101 20.79 -23.82 21.27
C GLN A 1101 20.66 -22.30 21.24
N PHE A 1102 19.77 -21.74 20.42
CA PHE A 1102 19.51 -20.29 20.40
C PHE A 1102 18.82 -19.80 21.68
N LEU A 1103 18.10 -20.67 22.39
CA LEU A 1103 17.39 -20.34 23.64
C LEU A 1103 18.29 -20.40 24.88
N GLY A 1104 19.34 -21.23 24.88
CA GLY A 1104 20.25 -21.42 26.01
C GLY A 1104 21.09 -20.20 26.44
N GLY A 1105 20.80 -18.99 25.95
CA GLY A 1105 21.61 -17.78 26.14
C GLY A 1105 21.55 -17.10 27.52
N LEU A 1106 20.82 -17.66 28.49
CA LEU A 1106 20.76 -17.19 29.89
C LEU A 1106 21.33 -18.19 30.90
N ALA A 1107 21.53 -19.46 30.51
CA ALA A 1107 22.10 -20.45 31.41
C ALA A 1107 23.60 -20.23 31.55
N THR A 1108 24.02 -19.81 32.74
CA THR A 1108 25.42 -19.87 33.17
C THR A 1108 25.92 -21.31 33.19
N SER A 1109 27.14 -21.46 32.68
CA SER A 1109 28.01 -22.64 32.64
C SER A 1109 27.71 -23.66 31.54
N PRO A 1110 28.58 -23.79 30.52
CA PRO A 1110 28.52 -24.93 29.64
C PRO A 1110 28.96 -26.15 30.47
N GLN A 1111 28.04 -27.04 30.82
CA GLN A 1111 28.46 -28.41 31.03
C GLN A 1111 29.03 -28.88 29.69
N ARG A 1112 30.36 -28.94 29.62
CA ARG A 1112 31.07 -29.63 28.54
C ARG A 1112 30.59 -31.07 28.56
N PHE A 1113 29.69 -31.42 27.65
CA PHE A 1113 29.53 -32.81 27.27
C PHE A 1113 30.81 -33.20 26.53
N TYR A 1114 31.66 -33.97 27.21
CA TYR A 1114 32.70 -34.73 26.52
C TYR A 1114 32.01 -35.93 25.89
N ALA A 1115 31.96 -35.97 24.55
CA ALA A 1115 31.70 -37.21 23.85
C ALA A 1115 32.97 -38.07 23.99
N GLN A 1116 32.95 -39.04 24.90
CA GLN A 1116 33.95 -40.10 24.92
C GLN A 1116 33.52 -41.15 23.88
N ALA A 1117 34.35 -41.37 22.87
CA ALA A 1117 34.14 -42.49 21.97
C ALA A 1117 34.34 -43.79 22.77
N VAL A 1118 33.23 -44.43 23.16
CA VAL A 1118 33.24 -45.75 23.77
C VAL A 1118 33.41 -46.76 22.64
N SER A 1119 34.65 -47.19 22.42
CA SER A 1119 34.97 -48.33 21.55
C SER A 1119 35.35 -49.50 22.45
N TRP A 1120 34.86 -50.69 22.11
CA TRP A 1120 35.33 -51.92 22.73
C TRP A 1120 36.84 -52.06 22.44
N ARG A 1121 37.65 -52.25 23.48
CA ARG A 1121 39.10 -52.48 23.36
C ARG A 1121 39.39 -53.92 23.75
N ALA A 1122 40.13 -54.63 22.91
CA ALA A 1122 40.66 -55.94 23.28
C ALA A 1122 41.59 -55.78 24.51
N PRO A 1123 41.55 -56.71 25.47
CA PRO A 1123 42.42 -56.69 26.65
C PRO A 1123 43.85 -57.06 26.25
N GLU A 1124 44.84 -56.58 27.02
CA GLU A 1124 46.24 -56.90 26.78
C GLU A 1124 46.56 -58.33 27.26
N GLY A 1125 47.13 -59.15 26.37
CA GLY A 1125 47.78 -60.43 26.71
C GLY A 1125 46.85 -61.59 27.05
N GLY A 1126 46.71 -62.56 26.14
CA GLY A 1126 46.27 -63.96 26.40
C GLY A 1126 44.85 -64.16 26.95
N THR A 1127 44.11 -63.10 27.24
CA THR A 1127 42.82 -63.16 27.95
C THR A 1127 41.67 -63.32 26.97
N LEU A 1128 40.77 -64.28 27.24
CA LEU A 1128 39.53 -64.46 26.49
C LEU A 1128 38.40 -63.63 27.10
N ILE A 1129 37.65 -62.88 26.28
CA ILE A 1129 36.49 -62.10 26.75
C ILE A 1129 35.20 -62.69 26.24
N LEU A 1130 34.30 -63.04 27.15
CA LEU A 1130 32.93 -63.40 26.86
C LEU A 1130 32.02 -62.18 27.05
N ASN A 1131 31.47 -61.67 25.96
CA ASN A 1131 30.41 -60.67 25.98
C ASN A 1131 29.05 -61.37 25.85
N THR A 1132 28.11 -61.11 26.76
CA THR A 1132 26.73 -61.63 26.66
C THR A 1132 25.70 -60.53 26.89
N ASP A 1133 24.56 -60.65 26.22
CA ASP A 1133 23.39 -59.77 26.35
C ASP A 1133 22.12 -60.63 26.28
N GLY A 1134 21.15 -60.35 27.16
CA GLY A 1134 19.85 -61.00 27.19
C GLY A 1134 18.71 -59.99 27.20
N CYS A 1135 17.75 -60.14 26.28
CA CYS A 1135 16.63 -59.22 26.14
C CYS A 1135 15.27 -59.93 26.28
N ALA A 1136 14.26 -59.19 26.74
CA ALA A 1136 12.88 -59.65 26.83
C ALA A 1136 11.92 -58.55 26.33
N LYS A 1137 10.98 -58.92 25.46
CA LYS A 1137 9.93 -58.04 24.92
C LYS A 1137 8.76 -57.97 25.91
N GLY A 1138 8.93 -57.16 26.95
CA GLY A 1138 8.09 -57.12 28.16
C GLY A 1138 8.83 -57.69 29.37
N ASN A 1139 8.35 -57.41 30.60
CA ASN A 1139 9.02 -57.83 31.84
C ASN A 1139 7.99 -58.38 32.85
N PRO A 1140 7.52 -59.64 32.72
CA PRO A 1140 8.03 -60.69 31.83
C PRO A 1140 7.47 -60.64 30.39
N GLY A 1141 8.24 -61.16 29.42
CA GLY A 1141 7.89 -61.17 28.00
C GLY A 1141 8.72 -62.18 27.20
N ALA A 1142 8.41 -62.37 25.91
CA ALA A 1142 9.17 -63.25 25.02
C ALA A 1142 10.65 -62.81 24.97
N SER A 1143 11.57 -63.74 25.17
CA SER A 1143 12.96 -63.45 25.53
C SER A 1143 13.95 -64.35 24.81
N GLY A 1144 15.15 -63.82 24.64
CA GLY A 1144 16.29 -64.53 24.09
C GLY A 1144 17.56 -63.79 24.48
N GLY A 1145 18.70 -64.41 24.22
CA GLY A 1145 19.98 -63.78 24.48
C GLY A 1145 21.07 -64.43 23.67
N GLY A 1146 22.21 -63.77 23.62
CA GLY A 1146 23.34 -64.22 22.85
C GLY A 1146 24.64 -63.75 23.45
N GLY A 1147 25.72 -64.23 22.86
CA GLY A 1147 27.04 -63.82 23.28
C GLY A 1147 28.12 -64.22 22.30
N VAL A 1148 29.30 -63.65 22.52
CA VAL A 1148 30.49 -63.85 21.71
C VAL A 1148 31.70 -63.95 22.61
N LEU A 1149 32.49 -65.01 22.42
CA LEU A 1149 33.81 -65.15 23.02
C LEU A 1149 34.85 -64.62 22.03
N ARG A 1150 35.72 -63.71 22.48
CA ARG A 1150 36.80 -63.12 21.67
C ARG A 1150 38.17 -63.38 22.29
N ASP A 1151 39.20 -63.45 21.44
CA ASP A 1151 40.60 -63.47 21.87
C ASP A 1151 41.18 -62.06 22.12
N SER A 1152 42.46 -62.00 22.48
CA SER A 1152 43.18 -60.73 22.73
C SER A 1152 43.41 -59.88 21.47
N LEU A 1153 43.10 -60.40 20.27
CA LEU A 1153 43.11 -59.64 19.01
C LEU A 1153 41.71 -59.13 18.64
N GLY A 1154 40.69 -59.46 19.43
CA GLY A 1154 39.30 -59.11 19.17
C GLY A 1154 38.61 -60.01 18.14
N LEU A 1155 39.24 -61.12 17.75
CA LEU A 1155 38.64 -62.08 16.83
C LEU A 1155 37.63 -62.97 17.57
N PRO A 1156 36.41 -63.17 17.02
CA PRO A 1156 35.42 -64.04 17.64
C PRO A 1156 35.84 -65.51 17.50
N LEU A 1157 36.02 -66.19 18.64
CA LEU A 1157 36.26 -67.64 18.70
C LEU A 1157 34.97 -68.43 18.49
N PHE A 1158 33.87 -67.97 19.10
CA PHE A 1158 32.53 -68.46 18.78
C PHE A 1158 31.45 -67.45 19.21
N THR A 1159 30.28 -67.60 18.59
CA THR A 1159 29.07 -66.84 18.90
C THR A 1159 27.91 -67.80 19.18
N PHE A 1160 26.96 -67.38 19.99
CA PHE A 1160 25.71 -68.11 20.20
C PHE A 1160 24.52 -67.15 20.32
N SER A 1161 23.35 -67.68 20.03
CA SER A 1161 22.05 -67.05 20.27
C SER A 1161 21.05 -68.13 20.67
N GLU A 1162 20.27 -67.90 21.71
CA GLU A 1162 19.32 -68.86 22.26
C GLU A 1162 18.00 -68.16 22.64
N SER A 1163 16.88 -68.86 22.44
CA SER A 1163 15.56 -68.39 22.89
C SER A 1163 15.28 -68.93 24.28
N PHE A 1164 14.86 -68.05 25.20
CA PHE A 1164 14.64 -68.39 26.60
C PHE A 1164 13.15 -68.46 26.99
N GLY A 1165 12.25 -68.44 26.01
CA GLY A 1165 10.82 -68.46 26.24
C GLY A 1165 10.32 -67.12 26.81
N VAL A 1166 9.37 -67.15 27.74
CA VAL A 1166 8.84 -65.93 28.38
C VAL A 1166 9.51 -65.74 29.74
N THR A 1167 10.29 -64.67 29.92
CA THR A 1167 11.01 -64.39 31.16
C THR A 1167 11.19 -62.90 31.40
N THR A 1168 11.75 -62.51 32.56
CA THR A 1168 12.07 -61.11 32.88
C THR A 1168 13.38 -60.68 32.24
N SER A 1169 13.59 -59.38 32.03
CA SER A 1169 14.83 -58.86 31.43
C SER A 1169 16.07 -59.33 32.21
N LEU A 1170 16.05 -59.24 33.55
CA LEU A 1170 17.16 -59.71 34.39
C LEU A 1170 17.39 -61.23 34.25
N ARG A 1171 16.33 -62.03 34.12
CA ARG A 1171 16.48 -63.48 33.98
C ARG A 1171 16.97 -63.87 32.59
N ALA A 1172 16.63 -63.12 31.55
CA ALA A 1172 17.18 -63.29 30.20
C ALA A 1172 18.70 -63.03 30.19
N GLU A 1173 19.14 -61.96 30.86
CA GLU A 1173 20.57 -61.62 31.04
C GLU A 1173 21.35 -62.73 31.76
N VAL A 1174 20.81 -63.23 32.87
CA VAL A 1174 21.42 -64.34 33.62
C VAL A 1174 21.50 -65.61 32.78
N LEU A 1175 20.45 -65.92 32.01
CA LEU A 1175 20.43 -67.10 31.14
C LEU A 1175 21.41 -66.97 29.98
N ALA A 1176 21.54 -65.80 29.36
CA ALA A 1176 22.53 -65.52 28.31
C ALA A 1176 23.96 -65.76 28.83
N LEU A 1177 24.28 -65.23 30.01
CA LEU A 1177 25.59 -65.45 30.63
C LEU A 1177 25.82 -66.92 30.99
N ALA A 1178 24.83 -67.59 31.59
CA ALA A 1178 24.94 -68.99 31.98
C ALA A 1178 25.16 -69.92 30.76
N THR A 1179 24.44 -69.67 29.66
CA THR A 1179 24.64 -70.38 28.39
C THR A 1179 26.06 -70.13 27.85
N GLY A 1180 26.51 -68.88 27.83
CA GLY A 1180 27.86 -68.52 27.36
C GLY A 1180 28.97 -69.20 28.15
N LEU A 1181 28.87 -69.24 29.47
CA LEU A 1181 29.84 -69.92 30.35
C LEU A 1181 29.82 -71.44 30.18
N ARG A 1182 28.64 -72.06 30.03
CA ARG A 1182 28.54 -73.51 29.73
C ARG A 1182 29.22 -73.84 28.42
N LEU A 1183 29.00 -73.04 27.38
CA LEU A 1183 29.65 -73.21 26.08
C LEU A 1183 31.16 -73.02 26.16
N CYS A 1184 31.64 -72.04 26.93
CA CYS A 1184 33.07 -71.86 27.20
C CYS A 1184 33.67 -73.13 27.81
N ARG A 1185 33.05 -73.64 28.87
CA ARG A 1185 33.51 -74.86 29.56
C ARG A 1185 33.46 -76.10 28.67
N GLN A 1186 32.40 -76.28 27.89
CA GLN A 1186 32.27 -77.40 26.94
C GLN A 1186 33.35 -77.39 25.86
N ARG A 1187 33.81 -76.20 25.47
CA ARG A 1187 34.86 -76.02 24.46
C ARG A 1187 36.27 -75.89 25.05
N GLY A 1188 36.43 -76.16 26.35
CA GLY A 1188 37.73 -76.17 27.03
C GLY A 1188 38.26 -74.80 27.47
N PHE A 1189 37.47 -73.73 27.34
CA PHE A 1189 37.84 -72.39 27.81
C PHE A 1189 37.48 -72.24 29.29
N THR A 1190 38.50 -72.23 30.14
CA THR A 1190 38.35 -72.19 31.62
C THR A 1190 38.74 -70.86 32.25
N ASP A 1191 39.57 -70.06 31.58
CA ASP A 1191 39.98 -68.73 32.01
C ASP A 1191 39.39 -67.67 31.07
N VAL A 1192 38.24 -67.10 31.45
CA VAL A 1192 37.46 -66.18 30.63
C VAL A 1192 37.02 -64.98 31.46
N THR A 1193 37.29 -63.79 30.95
CA THR A 1193 36.78 -62.53 31.51
C THR A 1193 35.37 -62.26 30.99
N ILE A 1194 34.44 -62.00 31.89
CA ILE A 1194 33.03 -61.76 31.56
C ILE A 1194 32.78 -60.26 31.44
N GLN A 1195 32.12 -59.85 30.36
CA GLN A 1195 31.62 -58.49 30.16
C GLN A 1195 30.12 -58.52 29.84
N VAL A 1196 29.33 -57.94 30.73
CA VAL A 1196 27.87 -57.77 30.57
C VAL A 1196 27.52 -56.31 30.80
N ASP A 1197 26.49 -55.80 30.14
CA ASP A 1197 26.00 -54.42 30.25
C ASP A 1197 24.91 -54.24 31.34
N SER A 1198 24.41 -55.34 31.92
CA SER A 1198 23.52 -55.32 33.08
C SER A 1198 24.27 -55.07 34.40
N GLN A 1199 24.22 -53.83 34.88
CA GLN A 1199 24.81 -53.44 36.18
C GLN A 1199 24.25 -54.25 37.37
N VAL A 1200 22.97 -54.64 37.30
CA VAL A 1200 22.31 -55.47 38.32
C VAL A 1200 22.92 -56.87 38.34
N LEU A 1201 23.15 -57.47 37.17
CA LEU A 1201 23.80 -58.78 37.06
C LEU A 1201 25.25 -58.75 37.57
N VAL A 1202 26.01 -57.71 37.22
CA VAL A 1202 27.38 -57.50 37.75
C VAL A 1202 27.35 -57.43 39.27
N GLY A 1203 26.41 -56.67 39.83
CA GLY A 1203 26.25 -56.55 41.27
C GLY A 1203 25.89 -57.86 41.97
N ILE A 1204 25.03 -58.70 41.38
CA ILE A 1204 24.71 -60.05 41.88
C ILE A 1204 25.96 -60.95 41.87
N LEU A 1205 26.73 -60.96 40.76
CA LEU A 1205 27.94 -61.78 40.63
C LEU A 1205 29.05 -61.33 41.59
N GLN A 1206 29.16 -60.02 41.85
CA GLN A 1206 30.11 -59.45 42.80
C GLN A 1206 29.63 -59.47 44.25
N ARG A 1207 28.43 -60.01 44.53
CA ARG A 1207 27.77 -60.01 45.86
C ARG A 1207 27.62 -58.61 46.48
N ARG A 1208 27.33 -57.60 45.65
CA ARG A 1208 27.18 -56.18 46.04
C ARG A 1208 25.73 -55.68 46.02
N VAL A 1209 24.77 -56.53 45.67
CA VAL A 1209 23.34 -56.22 45.48
C VAL A 1209 22.49 -57.00 46.46
#